data_AF-A0A0K0FTG8-F1
#
_entry.id   AF-A0A0K0FTG8-F1
#
_cell.length_a   1.000
_cell.length_b   1.000
_cell.length_c   1.000
_cell.angle_alpha   90.00
_cell.angle_beta   90.00
_cell.angle_gamma   90.00
#
_symmetry.space_group_name_H-M   'P 1'
#
loop_
_entity.id
_entity.type
_entity.pdbx_description
1 polymer ?
#
loop_
_entity_poly.entity_id
_entity_poly.type
_entity_poly.pdbx_seq_one_letter_code
_entity_poly.pdbx_strand_id
1 'polypeptide(L)'
;MAPPIETFNSSNPYLRLKTLRLALFKAQSEDKKKSTLFNFVDPSFFEECSLEEIEDLTASECYLKISKFYESYANAFDPYDKILLIIDKLFIDFTLRTPYSSFFKDVEARLKFFKVNNFDALIIHKFLDLVTSRIRNQTWFKDIQPDDFHLDSWSKAAQTWDKHANSGLIKAFRNSYISNNTKKDVSKKEVDHPPIAPVGPSIASAQRAIFDNIYDYIMIDSGCKVNVLSKLTFDKLDQHTQSLCKFDDNITVKLPNSTNATCLGTIVLPFSCPFANINNIDITFCVFDFQWNLMGLDTCVEFKLLSKLESLLLNECAAIDVNTNNSDVSYIHNFLDDNPILYNDVITNSKITVNLPLPSSVTPFNAPLIRFAKDLKSVSKDILDRDVEKGILRKVSDNEFSPWLSNAFTISQDGKKPRLVINPKHLNSQISIPSDIVRRFPTARDVFCLISKYYNFGKSNDYCFSSFDIQSAYHNYRLSSDQAKFLRFKTEYGIYEPQTLIFGLNVSSHLFICELEKLMNGIDNIIFYSDDGLVVTERKHHSTVVVNILSRLLSVGWKISIRKSVWMTDTLEYIGIQISPRGISIPDSKKAKFLNFSRPKSLKQLMFFCNSLNYYRSMIPEFSVLIEHFYSMKSFKWLDPEESRFKRILEILSQHTYLSFISSNVDYFSVTTLVSERAVSSALYWHKDSNSGLFDLAGRTLSSSESNYLSQTKILLAAKEIMYDNHKFIFDIPIRILINDSSLKSVLTKANEPTSAQTAF
;
A
#
# COMPACT_ATOMS: atom_id res chain seq x y z
N MET A 1 35.52 -23.78 17.73
CA MET A 1 34.77 -22.50 17.71
C MET A 1 33.62 -22.65 16.72
N ALA A 2 32.39 -22.53 17.20
CA ALA A 2 31.21 -22.37 16.33
C ALA A 2 31.02 -20.88 16.00
N PRO A 3 30.31 -20.50 14.92
CA PRO A 3 30.16 -19.10 14.52
C PRO A 3 29.32 -18.28 15.51
N PRO A 4 29.36 -16.93 15.45
CA PRO A 4 28.67 -16.05 16.39
C PRO A 4 27.15 -16.21 16.35
N ILE A 5 26.52 -16.04 17.52
CA ILE A 5 25.07 -16.15 17.70
C ILE A 5 24.41 -14.81 17.37
N GLU A 6 24.28 -14.52 16.08
CA GLU A 6 23.35 -13.52 15.55
C GLU A 6 22.37 -14.24 14.61
N THR A 7 21.19 -14.65 15.10
CA THR A 7 19.93 -14.96 14.35
C THR A 7 18.96 -15.91 15.11
N PHE A 8 18.67 -15.69 16.40
CA PHE A 8 17.56 -16.41 17.08
C PHE A 8 16.61 -15.52 17.88
N ASN A 9 16.21 -14.37 17.30
CA ASN A 9 14.96 -13.69 17.66
C ASN A 9 13.75 -14.49 17.15
N SER A 10 13.51 -15.67 17.73
CA SER A 10 12.21 -16.35 17.66
C SER A 10 11.59 -16.41 19.05
N SER A 11 10.55 -15.60 19.25
CA SER A 11 9.61 -15.65 20.38
C SER A 11 8.76 -16.93 20.41
N ASN A 12 8.82 -17.75 19.35
CA ASN A 12 8.03 -18.98 19.22
C ASN A 12 8.68 -20.15 20.01
N PRO A 13 8.03 -20.66 21.08
CA PRO A 13 8.60 -21.73 21.91
C PRO A 13 8.71 -23.08 21.16
N TYR A 14 7.82 -23.37 20.21
CA TYR A 14 7.87 -24.60 19.42
C TYR A 14 9.14 -24.68 18.56
N LEU A 15 9.53 -23.57 17.91
CA LEU A 15 10.73 -23.54 17.07
C LEU A 15 12.01 -23.75 17.88
N ARG A 16 12.06 -23.24 19.12
CA ARG A 16 13.17 -23.49 20.05
C ARG A 16 13.21 -24.98 20.46
N LEU A 17 12.08 -25.55 20.89
CA LEU A 17 11.98 -26.96 21.25
C LEU A 17 12.38 -27.91 20.10
N LYS A 18 11.90 -27.64 18.89
CA LYS A 18 12.24 -28.39 17.67
C LYS A 18 13.75 -28.31 17.37
N THR A 19 14.36 -27.15 17.57
CA THR A 19 15.81 -26.94 17.36
C THR A 19 16.63 -27.69 18.41
N LEU A 20 16.25 -27.62 19.69
CA LEU A 20 16.85 -28.39 20.80
C LEU A 20 16.81 -29.90 20.51
N ARG A 21 15.65 -30.41 20.06
CA ARG A 21 15.49 -31.83 19.68
C ARG A 21 16.41 -32.24 18.52
N LEU A 22 16.52 -31.41 17.49
CA LEU A 22 17.41 -31.66 16.34
C LEU A 22 18.90 -31.58 16.72
N ALA A 23 19.25 -30.75 17.69
CA ALA A 23 20.62 -30.64 18.21
C ALA A 23 21.01 -31.87 19.05
N LEU A 24 20.10 -32.36 19.90
CA LEU A 24 20.25 -33.63 20.64
C LEU A 24 20.53 -34.82 19.71
N PHE A 25 19.78 -34.95 18.61
CA PHE A 25 19.96 -36.04 17.64
C PHE A 25 21.34 -36.03 16.94
N LYS A 26 22.07 -34.92 16.97
CA LYS A 26 23.40 -34.79 16.36
C LYS A 26 24.56 -34.95 17.36
N ALA A 27 24.29 -34.91 18.66
CA ALA A 27 25.32 -34.95 19.70
C ALA A 27 25.68 -36.41 20.08
N GLN A 28 26.99 -36.73 20.04
CA GLN A 28 27.49 -38.10 20.15
C GLN A 28 27.72 -38.62 21.59
N SER A 29 27.67 -37.76 22.61
CA SER A 29 27.82 -38.15 24.02
C SER A 29 26.84 -37.40 24.93
N GLU A 30 26.49 -37.97 26.09
CA GLU A 30 25.51 -37.39 27.03
C GLU A 30 25.91 -36.00 27.54
N ASP A 31 27.18 -35.78 27.89
CA ASP A 31 27.64 -34.46 28.38
C ASP A 31 27.52 -33.38 27.28
N LYS A 32 27.80 -33.75 26.03
CA LYS A 32 27.60 -32.86 24.88
C LYS A 32 26.12 -32.60 24.62
N LYS A 33 25.24 -33.58 24.85
CA LYS A 33 23.78 -33.39 24.77
C LYS A 33 23.30 -32.41 25.86
N LYS A 34 23.69 -32.61 27.13
CA LYS A 34 23.38 -31.69 28.24
C LYS A 34 23.87 -30.26 27.97
N SER A 35 25.15 -30.10 27.64
CA SER A 35 25.73 -28.79 27.32
C SER A 35 25.03 -28.12 26.14
N THR A 36 24.65 -28.89 25.12
CA THR A 36 23.87 -28.35 23.99
C THR A 36 22.47 -27.91 24.41
N LEU A 37 21.76 -28.66 25.27
CA LEU A 37 20.45 -28.26 25.77
C LEU A 37 20.52 -26.93 26.54
N PHE A 38 21.45 -26.81 27.48
CA PHE A 38 21.54 -25.64 28.35
C PHE A 38 22.04 -24.38 27.61
N ASN A 39 22.86 -24.53 26.57
CA ASN A 39 23.28 -23.41 25.72
C ASN A 39 22.18 -22.87 24.79
N PHE A 40 21.08 -23.59 24.59
CA PHE A 40 20.00 -23.24 23.65
C PHE A 40 18.60 -23.15 24.29
N VAL A 41 18.47 -23.38 25.60
CA VAL A 41 17.23 -23.13 26.37
C VAL A 41 17.13 -21.64 26.71
N ASP A 42 15.91 -21.13 26.94
CA ASP A 42 15.73 -19.75 27.39
C ASP A 42 16.28 -19.59 28.82
N PRO A 43 16.99 -18.48 29.15
CA PRO A 43 17.51 -18.24 30.50
C PRO A 43 16.47 -18.34 31.61
N SER A 44 15.21 -17.95 31.34
CA SER A 44 14.09 -18.03 32.31
C SER A 44 13.80 -19.46 32.81
N PHE A 45 14.21 -20.50 32.07
CA PHE A 45 14.11 -21.89 32.54
C PHE A 45 14.90 -22.14 33.83
N PHE A 46 16.04 -21.46 34.01
CA PHE A 46 16.88 -21.57 35.20
C PHE A 46 16.41 -20.69 36.37
N GLU A 47 15.43 -19.81 36.14
CA GLU A 47 14.72 -19.08 37.21
C GLU A 47 13.62 -19.96 37.82
N GLU A 48 13.01 -20.84 37.03
CA GLU A 48 11.99 -21.80 37.50
C GLU A 48 12.54 -23.16 37.95
N CYS A 49 13.75 -23.57 37.52
CA CYS A 49 14.34 -24.87 37.89
C CYS A 49 15.82 -24.74 38.26
N SER A 50 16.18 -25.15 39.48
CA SER A 50 17.53 -25.02 40.02
C SER A 50 18.53 -25.98 39.36
N LEU A 51 19.82 -25.65 39.38
CA LEU A 51 20.87 -26.48 38.78
C LEU A 51 21.00 -27.85 39.48
N GLU A 52 20.84 -27.89 40.81
CA GLU A 52 20.87 -29.10 41.64
C GLU A 52 19.77 -30.11 41.23
N GLU A 53 18.63 -29.61 40.74
CA GLU A 53 17.49 -30.41 40.29
C GLU A 53 17.66 -31.09 38.91
N ILE A 54 18.79 -30.84 38.24
CA ILE A 54 19.04 -31.24 36.84
C ILE A 54 20.43 -31.88 36.67
N GLU A 55 21.34 -31.71 37.63
CA GLU A 55 22.72 -32.22 37.59
C GLU A 55 22.77 -33.75 37.35
N ASP A 56 21.97 -34.52 38.10
CA ASP A 56 21.89 -35.98 38.03
C ASP A 56 21.02 -36.55 36.89
N LEU A 57 20.16 -35.74 36.26
CA LEU A 57 19.22 -36.22 35.23
C LEU A 57 19.94 -36.59 33.91
N THR A 58 19.48 -37.60 33.18
CA THR A 58 20.00 -37.88 31.82
C THR A 58 19.59 -36.79 30.83
N ALA A 59 20.29 -36.65 29.68
CA ALA A 59 19.93 -35.59 28.73
C ALA A 59 18.49 -35.74 28.15
N SER A 60 17.94 -36.96 28.16
CA SER A 60 16.55 -37.22 27.79
C SER A 60 15.55 -36.71 28.84
N GLU A 61 15.88 -36.83 30.13
CA GLU A 61 15.07 -36.32 31.23
C GLU A 61 15.16 -34.79 31.34
N CYS A 62 16.34 -34.21 31.10
CA CYS A 62 16.49 -32.76 30.96
C CYS A 62 15.62 -32.21 29.82
N TYR A 63 15.61 -32.87 28.66
CA TYR A 63 14.73 -32.49 27.54
C TYR A 63 13.24 -32.60 27.90
N LEU A 64 12.83 -33.60 28.68
CA LEU A 64 11.45 -33.74 29.15
C LEU A 64 11.06 -32.61 30.13
N LYS A 65 11.94 -32.20 31.06
CA LYS A 65 11.72 -31.00 31.90
C LYS A 65 11.59 -29.73 31.03
N ILE A 66 12.50 -29.52 30.09
CA ILE A 66 12.49 -28.36 29.17
C ILE A 66 11.23 -28.36 28.27
N SER A 67 10.73 -29.53 27.85
CA SER A 67 9.47 -29.63 27.10
C SER A 67 8.28 -29.18 27.93
N LYS A 68 8.18 -29.63 29.19
CA LYS A 68 7.11 -29.20 30.10
C LYS A 68 7.13 -27.69 30.37
N PHE A 69 8.33 -27.10 30.50
CA PHE A 69 8.50 -25.65 30.60
C PHE A 69 7.93 -24.93 29.36
N TYR A 70 8.40 -25.25 28.16
CA TYR A 70 7.87 -24.59 26.96
C TYR A 70 6.38 -24.90 26.69
N GLU A 71 5.87 -26.05 27.13
CA GLU A 71 4.44 -26.38 27.10
C GLU A 71 3.60 -25.55 28.08
N SER A 72 4.15 -25.06 29.20
CA SER A 72 3.43 -24.17 30.12
C SER A 72 3.20 -22.81 29.47
N TYR A 73 4.26 -22.20 28.92
CA TYR A 73 4.19 -20.98 28.10
C TYR A 73 3.26 -21.17 26.90
N ALA A 74 3.33 -22.32 26.20
CA ALA A 74 2.44 -22.62 25.08
C ALA A 74 0.95 -22.60 25.47
N ASN A 75 0.59 -22.97 26.72
CA ASN A 75 -0.79 -22.88 27.17
C ASN A 75 -1.23 -21.42 27.44
N ALA A 76 -0.31 -20.56 27.87
CA ALA A 76 -0.57 -19.16 28.24
C ALA A 76 -0.88 -18.23 27.06
N PHE A 77 -0.44 -18.55 25.84
CA PHE A 77 -0.86 -17.83 24.63
C PHE A 77 -2.38 -17.97 24.41
N ASP A 78 -3.02 -16.91 23.93
CA ASP A 78 -4.42 -16.98 23.53
C ASP A 78 -4.60 -17.83 22.23
N PRO A 79 -5.85 -18.18 21.84
CA PRO A 79 -6.09 -18.97 20.64
C PRO A 79 -5.62 -18.30 19.34
N TYR A 80 -5.61 -16.98 19.25
CA TYR A 80 -5.19 -16.22 18.06
C TYR A 80 -3.68 -16.23 17.89
N ASP A 81 -2.93 -15.98 18.97
CA ASP A 81 -1.47 -16.11 18.99
C ASP A 81 -1.02 -17.53 18.63
N LYS A 82 -1.72 -18.56 19.15
CA LYS A 82 -1.47 -19.96 18.77
C LYS A 82 -1.62 -20.17 17.26
N ILE A 83 -2.65 -19.61 16.63
CA ILE A 83 -2.87 -19.69 15.17
C ILE A 83 -1.74 -18.99 14.41
N LEU A 84 -1.35 -17.78 14.82
CA LEU A 84 -0.23 -17.06 14.21
C LEU A 84 1.07 -17.87 14.31
N LEU A 85 1.38 -18.46 15.47
CA LEU A 85 2.58 -19.26 15.71
C LEU A 85 2.55 -20.64 15.01
N ILE A 86 1.37 -21.21 14.75
CA ILE A 86 1.19 -22.40 13.90
C ILE A 86 1.58 -22.06 12.47
N ILE A 87 1.07 -20.96 11.91
CA ILE A 87 1.26 -20.57 10.50
C ILE A 87 2.62 -19.88 10.26
N ASP A 88 3.20 -19.21 11.26
CA ASP A 88 4.49 -18.51 11.12
C ASP A 88 5.61 -19.44 10.64
N LYS A 89 6.33 -18.97 9.62
CA LYS A 89 7.44 -19.69 8.95
C LYS A 89 7.09 -21.09 8.42
N LEU A 90 5.81 -21.44 8.24
CA LEU A 90 5.42 -22.59 7.43
C LEU A 90 5.59 -22.25 5.94
N PHE A 91 6.70 -22.68 5.36
CA PHE A 91 6.97 -22.58 3.93
C PHE A 91 7.02 -23.96 3.29
N ILE A 92 6.37 -24.10 2.14
CA ILE A 92 6.56 -25.25 1.26
C ILE A 92 7.87 -25.07 0.50
N ASP A 93 8.83 -25.98 0.68
CA ASP A 93 10.08 -25.96 -0.06
C ASP A 93 9.91 -26.52 -1.48
N PHE A 94 9.73 -25.64 -2.45
CA PHE A 94 9.67 -26.02 -3.87
C PHE A 94 11.01 -26.49 -4.46
N THR A 95 12.12 -26.38 -3.71
CA THR A 95 13.49 -26.73 -4.16
C THR A 95 13.92 -28.17 -3.87
N LEU A 96 13.00 -29.02 -3.37
CA LEU A 96 13.18 -30.46 -3.16
C LEU A 96 14.20 -30.88 -2.08
N ARG A 97 14.44 -30.09 -1.03
CA ARG A 97 15.13 -30.60 0.18
C ARG A 97 14.17 -31.27 1.16
N THR A 98 12.88 -30.96 1.09
CA THR A 98 11.83 -31.52 1.98
C THR A 98 10.57 -31.95 1.20
N PRO A 99 10.02 -33.16 1.42
CA PRO A 99 8.77 -33.62 0.77
C PRO A 99 7.51 -32.87 1.26
N TYR A 100 6.43 -32.85 0.48
CA TYR A 100 5.15 -32.24 0.89
C TYR A 100 4.56 -32.93 2.13
N SER A 101 4.73 -34.25 2.28
CA SER A 101 4.35 -34.97 3.49
C SER A 101 5.11 -34.53 4.76
N SER A 102 6.27 -33.86 4.61
CA SER A 102 6.98 -33.29 5.76
C SER A 102 6.41 -31.95 6.23
N PHE A 103 5.74 -31.20 5.35
CA PHE A 103 4.97 -30.01 5.72
C PHE A 103 3.81 -30.40 6.65
N PHE A 104 2.98 -31.37 6.23
CA PHE A 104 1.85 -31.85 7.03
C PHE A 104 2.29 -32.45 8.37
N LYS A 105 3.40 -33.18 8.42
CA LYS A 105 3.97 -33.66 9.70
C LYS A 105 4.49 -32.57 10.63
N ASP A 106 5.01 -31.45 10.10
CA ASP A 106 5.36 -30.29 10.97
C ASP A 106 4.10 -29.62 11.51
N VAL A 107 3.05 -29.54 10.69
CA VAL A 107 1.73 -29.03 11.10
C VAL A 107 1.12 -29.90 12.19
N GLU A 108 1.02 -31.22 12.00
CA GLU A 108 0.54 -32.19 13.00
C GLU A 108 1.27 -32.01 14.34
N ALA A 109 2.60 -31.85 14.29
CA ALA A 109 3.43 -31.63 15.48
C ALA A 109 3.17 -30.28 16.16
N ARG A 110 2.93 -29.20 15.41
CA ARG A 110 2.57 -27.87 15.95
C ARG A 110 1.17 -27.87 16.59
N LEU A 111 0.18 -28.42 15.90
CA LEU A 111 -1.20 -28.53 16.40
C LEU A 111 -1.22 -29.30 17.73
N LYS A 112 -0.49 -30.42 17.80
CA LYS A 112 -0.35 -31.20 19.04
C LYS A 112 0.37 -30.45 20.16
N PHE A 113 1.42 -29.68 19.84
CA PHE A 113 2.16 -28.89 20.83
C PHE A 113 1.32 -27.75 21.42
N PHE A 114 0.61 -27.00 20.58
CA PHE A 114 -0.30 -25.93 21.03
C PHE A 114 -1.68 -26.43 21.50
N LYS A 115 -1.92 -27.75 21.45
CA LYS A 115 -3.17 -28.44 21.84
C LYS A 115 -4.42 -27.92 21.10
N VAL A 116 -4.27 -27.65 19.81
CA VAL A 116 -5.33 -27.04 18.99
C VAL A 116 -5.96 -28.07 18.07
N ASN A 117 -7.27 -28.24 18.21
CA ASN A 117 -8.11 -29.10 17.37
C ASN A 117 -9.02 -28.19 16.52
N ASN A 118 -9.37 -28.59 15.30
CA ASN A 118 -10.24 -27.87 14.32
C ASN A 118 -9.57 -26.91 13.32
N PHE A 119 -8.24 -26.92 13.15
CA PHE A 119 -7.54 -25.99 12.21
C PHE A 119 -7.05 -26.63 10.92
N ASP A 120 -7.28 -27.93 10.74
CA ASP A 120 -6.91 -28.73 9.58
C ASP A 120 -7.27 -28.04 8.26
N ALA A 121 -8.54 -27.63 8.11
CA ALA A 121 -9.06 -26.99 6.90
C ALA A 121 -8.35 -25.66 6.57
N LEU A 122 -8.02 -24.84 7.57
CA LEU A 122 -7.30 -23.58 7.37
C LEU A 122 -5.86 -23.84 6.88
N ILE A 123 -5.23 -24.89 7.39
CA ILE A 123 -3.85 -25.24 7.02
C ILE A 123 -3.80 -25.92 5.65
N ILE A 124 -4.81 -26.73 5.32
CA ILE A 124 -5.03 -27.27 3.97
C ILE A 124 -5.26 -26.13 2.97
N HIS A 125 -6.08 -25.13 3.29
CA HIS A 125 -6.26 -23.93 2.46
C HIS A 125 -4.92 -23.22 2.24
N LYS A 126 -4.17 -22.96 3.31
CA LYS A 126 -2.87 -22.29 3.22
C LYS A 126 -1.85 -23.09 2.40
N PHE A 127 -1.88 -24.43 2.50
CA PHE A 127 -1.10 -25.32 1.65
C PHE A 127 -1.49 -25.18 0.17
N LEU A 128 -2.79 -25.22 -0.15
CA LEU A 128 -3.30 -25.08 -1.52
C LEU A 128 -3.00 -23.71 -2.14
N ASP A 129 -3.01 -22.64 -1.35
CA ASP A 129 -2.59 -21.29 -1.79
C ASP A 129 -1.12 -21.28 -2.24
N LEU A 130 -0.26 -21.90 -1.44
CA LEU A 130 1.17 -22.02 -1.72
C LEU A 130 1.43 -22.95 -2.92
N VAL A 131 0.58 -23.95 -3.19
CA VAL A 131 0.68 -24.78 -4.40
C VAL A 131 0.23 -23.98 -5.64
N THR A 132 1.14 -23.83 -6.61
CA THR A 132 0.86 -23.09 -7.86
C THR A 132 -0.38 -23.63 -8.61
N SER A 133 -1.20 -22.74 -9.18
CA SER A 133 -2.42 -23.11 -9.91
C SER A 133 -2.16 -24.09 -11.08
N ARG A 134 -0.97 -24.01 -11.70
CA ARG A 134 -0.56 -24.89 -12.80
C ARG A 134 -0.30 -26.34 -12.36
N ILE A 135 -0.03 -26.57 -11.07
CA ILE A 135 -0.01 -27.90 -10.45
C ILE A 135 -1.43 -28.33 -10.07
N ARG A 136 -2.22 -27.45 -9.43
CA ARG A 136 -3.63 -27.72 -9.08
C ARG A 136 -4.51 -28.11 -10.28
N ASN A 137 -4.16 -27.64 -11.48
CA ASN A 137 -4.86 -27.96 -12.73
C ASN A 137 -4.39 -29.24 -13.43
N GLN A 138 -3.41 -29.98 -12.90
CA GLN A 138 -3.07 -31.30 -13.44
C GLN A 138 -4.12 -32.33 -13.05
N THR A 139 -4.49 -33.24 -13.96
CA THR A 139 -5.45 -34.31 -13.69
C THR A 139 -5.02 -35.15 -12.48
N TRP A 140 -3.80 -35.70 -12.51
CA TRP A 140 -3.24 -36.50 -11.41
C TRP A 140 -3.21 -35.78 -10.05
N PHE A 141 -3.22 -34.44 -10.01
CA PHE A 141 -3.28 -33.71 -8.74
C PHE A 141 -4.70 -33.74 -8.17
N LYS A 142 -5.71 -33.51 -9.03
CA LYS A 142 -7.13 -33.59 -8.68
C LYS A 142 -7.54 -35.02 -8.33
N ASP A 143 -7.07 -36.01 -9.09
CA ASP A 143 -7.39 -37.44 -8.91
C ASP A 143 -6.88 -38.02 -7.56
N ILE A 144 -5.97 -37.31 -6.87
CA ILE A 144 -5.35 -37.72 -5.59
C ILE A 144 -5.78 -36.78 -4.44
N GLN A 145 -6.52 -35.71 -4.73
CA GLN A 145 -7.00 -34.78 -3.71
C GLN A 145 -8.14 -35.43 -2.88
N PRO A 146 -8.08 -35.41 -1.53
CA PRO A 146 -9.20 -35.88 -0.71
C PRO A 146 -10.42 -34.96 -0.81
N ASP A 147 -11.61 -35.56 -0.76
CA ASP A 147 -12.89 -34.84 -0.68
C ASP A 147 -13.19 -34.32 0.74
N ASP A 148 -12.52 -34.86 1.76
CA ASP A 148 -12.62 -34.41 3.15
C ASP A 148 -11.55 -33.35 3.50
N PHE A 149 -11.76 -32.60 4.60
CA PHE A 149 -10.84 -31.57 5.09
C PHE A 149 -10.04 -32.01 6.33
N HIS A 150 -9.85 -33.32 6.55
CA HIS A 150 -9.05 -33.83 7.67
C HIS A 150 -7.58 -33.92 7.30
N LEU A 151 -6.71 -33.46 8.20
CA LEU A 151 -5.27 -33.37 7.94
C LEU A 151 -4.66 -34.75 7.63
N ASP A 152 -5.16 -35.83 8.23
CA ASP A 152 -4.73 -37.21 7.99
C ASP A 152 -4.91 -37.67 6.53
N SER A 153 -6.05 -37.33 5.91
CA SER A 153 -6.33 -37.66 4.51
C SER A 153 -5.41 -36.88 3.58
N TRP A 154 -5.18 -35.60 3.88
CA TRP A 154 -4.26 -34.73 3.14
C TRP A 154 -2.79 -35.12 3.33
N SER A 155 -2.41 -35.62 4.51
CA SER A 155 -1.09 -36.18 4.82
C SER A 155 -0.82 -37.46 4.00
N LYS A 156 -1.83 -38.31 3.80
CA LYS A 156 -1.77 -39.50 2.91
C LYS A 156 -1.74 -39.12 1.43
N ALA A 157 -2.53 -38.14 1.00
CA ALA A 157 -2.49 -37.59 -0.35
C ALA A 157 -1.11 -37.00 -0.67
N ALA A 158 -0.53 -36.21 0.26
CA ALA A 158 0.80 -35.63 0.12
C ALA A 158 1.92 -36.68 0.01
N GLN A 159 1.84 -37.79 0.76
CA GLN A 159 2.77 -38.93 0.60
C GLN A 159 2.66 -39.59 -0.78
N THR A 160 1.49 -39.52 -1.42
CA THR A 160 1.27 -40.05 -2.77
C THR A 160 1.75 -39.04 -3.81
N TRP A 161 1.46 -37.74 -3.64
CA TRP A 161 2.03 -36.65 -4.44
C TRP A 161 3.55 -36.64 -4.42
N ASP A 162 4.21 -36.91 -3.29
CA ASP A 162 5.67 -37.00 -3.19
C ASP A 162 6.26 -38.09 -4.11
N LYS A 163 5.53 -39.20 -4.33
CA LYS A 163 5.92 -40.24 -5.30
C LYS A 163 5.78 -39.74 -6.74
N HIS A 164 4.65 -39.12 -7.08
CA HIS A 164 4.43 -38.55 -8.41
C HIS A 164 5.35 -37.36 -8.72
N ALA A 165 5.69 -36.55 -7.72
CA ALA A 165 6.60 -35.39 -7.80
C ALA A 165 8.03 -35.76 -8.22
N ASN A 166 8.41 -37.03 -8.07
CA ASN A 166 9.69 -37.56 -8.54
C ASN A 166 9.66 -38.09 -9.99
N SER A 167 8.50 -38.09 -10.65
CA SER A 167 8.36 -38.52 -12.05
C SER A 167 9.01 -37.54 -13.05
N GLY A 168 9.44 -38.08 -14.20
CA GLY A 168 10.10 -37.30 -15.25
C GLY A 168 9.27 -36.14 -15.81
N LEU A 169 7.94 -36.26 -15.82
CA LEU A 169 7.00 -35.23 -16.26
C LEU A 169 7.07 -33.97 -15.39
N ILE A 170 7.12 -34.14 -14.06
CA ILE A 170 7.22 -33.00 -13.11
C ILE A 170 8.66 -32.47 -13.07
N LYS A 171 9.66 -33.31 -13.35
CA LYS A 171 11.06 -32.89 -13.55
C LYS A 171 11.21 -31.99 -14.78
N ALA A 172 10.58 -32.33 -15.91
CA ALA A 172 10.54 -31.50 -17.12
C ALA A 172 9.78 -30.18 -16.88
N PHE A 173 8.68 -30.22 -16.13
CA PHE A 173 7.94 -29.04 -15.70
C PHE A 173 8.78 -28.09 -14.83
N ARG A 174 9.58 -28.62 -13.88
CA ARG A 174 10.51 -27.82 -13.06
C ARG A 174 11.60 -27.16 -13.89
N ASN A 175 12.18 -27.86 -14.86
CA ASN A 175 13.14 -27.27 -15.79
C ASN A 175 12.50 -26.13 -16.62
N SER A 176 11.25 -26.32 -17.05
CA SER A 176 10.44 -25.26 -17.67
C SER A 176 10.18 -24.07 -16.72
N TYR A 177 10.00 -24.29 -15.42
CA TYR A 177 9.76 -23.20 -14.48
C TYR A 177 11.02 -22.38 -14.22
N ILE A 178 12.17 -23.05 -14.06
CA ILE A 178 13.48 -22.41 -13.92
C ILE A 178 13.85 -21.62 -15.19
N SER A 179 13.52 -22.12 -16.39
CA SER A 179 13.71 -21.35 -17.63
C SER A 179 12.71 -20.20 -17.80
N ASN A 180 11.45 -20.38 -17.39
CA ASN A 180 10.38 -19.41 -17.66
C ASN A 180 10.40 -18.18 -16.75
N ASN A 181 11.21 -18.15 -15.69
CA ASN A 181 11.57 -16.90 -15.01
C ASN A 181 12.39 -15.92 -15.91
N THR A 182 12.65 -16.27 -17.18
CA THR A 182 13.29 -15.40 -18.17
C THR A 182 12.41 -15.00 -19.37
N LYS A 183 11.20 -14.44 -19.16
CA LYS A 183 10.59 -13.41 -20.03
C LYS A 183 9.28 -12.84 -19.45
N LYS A 184 9.00 -11.57 -19.76
CA LYS A 184 7.85 -10.79 -19.27
C LYS A 184 6.64 -10.82 -20.22
N ASP A 185 5.52 -10.43 -19.61
CA ASP A 185 4.47 -9.51 -20.07
C ASP A 185 3.07 -10.04 -20.47
N VAL A 186 2.10 -9.11 -20.36
CA VAL A 186 0.73 -9.32 -19.86
C VAL A 186 -0.35 -9.10 -20.94
N SER A 187 -1.41 -9.91 -20.91
CA SER A 187 -2.83 -9.61 -21.26
C SER A 187 -3.64 -10.92 -21.26
N LYS A 188 -4.93 -11.02 -20.89
CA LYS A 188 -5.97 -10.07 -20.40
C LYS A 188 -6.94 -10.83 -19.42
N LYS A 189 -7.89 -10.11 -18.80
CA LYS A 189 -8.90 -10.53 -17.79
C LYS A 189 -9.90 -11.60 -18.34
N GLU A 190 -10.73 -12.35 -17.59
CA GLU A 190 -11.68 -12.05 -16.46
C GLU A 190 -11.78 -13.28 -15.48
N VAL A 191 -11.78 -13.16 -14.14
CA VAL A 191 -12.86 -12.81 -13.16
C VAL A 191 -14.06 -13.79 -13.10
N ASP A 192 -14.13 -14.62 -12.04
CA ASP A 192 -15.26 -14.63 -11.06
C ASP A 192 -14.83 -15.35 -9.75
N HIS A 193 -15.50 -15.06 -8.62
CA HIS A 193 -15.07 -15.40 -7.24
C HIS A 193 -15.72 -16.65 -6.62
N PRO A 194 -15.16 -17.21 -5.52
CA PRO A 194 -15.69 -18.38 -4.78
C PRO A 194 -16.84 -18.01 -3.81
N PRO A 195 -17.37 -18.99 -3.05
CA PRO A 195 -17.05 -18.99 -1.60
C PRO A 195 -16.92 -20.40 -0.93
N ILE A 196 -16.03 -20.70 0.05
CA ILE A 196 -15.72 -20.08 1.38
C ILE A 196 -16.88 -20.33 2.38
N ALA A 197 -16.73 -20.74 3.66
CA ALA A 197 -15.65 -21.33 4.48
C ALA A 197 -16.15 -22.54 5.34
N PRO A 198 -16.70 -22.48 6.60
CA PRO A 198 -16.94 -21.39 7.58
C PRO A 198 -16.06 -21.48 8.86
N VAL A 199 -16.39 -20.68 9.90
CA VAL A 199 -15.94 -20.70 11.32
C VAL A 199 -17.05 -20.03 12.18
N GLY A 200 -17.16 -20.35 13.49
CA GLY A 200 -18.09 -19.68 14.41
C GLY A 200 -17.73 -18.21 14.75
N PRO A 201 -18.66 -17.40 15.29
CA PRO A 201 -18.61 -15.93 15.19
C PRO A 201 -17.47 -15.16 15.88
N SER A 202 -17.03 -14.08 15.23
CA SER A 202 -16.61 -12.85 15.91
C SER A 202 -17.54 -11.70 15.51
N ILE A 203 -17.68 -10.68 16.36
CA ILE A 203 -18.56 -9.52 16.12
C ILE A 203 -18.18 -8.76 14.83
N ALA A 204 -16.95 -8.91 14.34
CA ALA A 204 -16.46 -8.28 13.11
C ALA A 204 -17.06 -8.86 11.80
N SER A 205 -17.64 -10.07 11.81
CA SER A 205 -18.30 -10.65 10.62
C SER A 205 -19.83 -10.52 10.64
N ALA A 206 -20.41 -9.92 11.69
CA ALA A 206 -21.83 -9.64 11.79
C ALA A 206 -22.18 -8.37 10.99
N GLN A 207 -23.14 -8.48 10.08
CA GLN A 207 -23.54 -7.43 9.16
C GLN A 207 -24.95 -6.92 9.47
N ARG A 208 -25.21 -5.63 9.27
CA ARG A 208 -26.55 -5.06 9.47
C ARG A 208 -27.52 -5.57 8.40
N ALA A 209 -28.68 -6.05 8.84
CA ALA A 209 -29.76 -6.50 7.98
C ALA A 209 -31.11 -6.00 8.50
N ILE A 210 -32.13 -6.11 7.65
CA ILE A 210 -33.52 -5.84 7.97
C ILE A 210 -34.32 -7.10 7.70
N PHE A 211 -35.03 -7.58 8.72
CA PHE A 211 -35.95 -8.72 8.67
C PHE A 211 -37.37 -8.17 8.78
N ASP A 212 -38.14 -8.24 7.71
CA ASP A 212 -39.34 -7.43 7.48
C ASP A 212 -39.05 -5.93 7.72
N ASN A 213 -39.43 -5.39 8.87
CA ASN A 213 -39.17 -4.00 9.29
C ASN A 213 -38.16 -3.87 10.44
N ILE A 214 -37.51 -4.97 10.86
CA ILE A 214 -36.66 -5.05 12.05
C ILE A 214 -35.18 -5.00 11.70
N TYR A 215 -34.49 -4.00 12.22
CA TYR A 215 -33.04 -3.89 12.14
C TYR A 215 -32.37 -4.81 13.16
N ASP A 216 -31.58 -5.77 12.68
CA ASP A 216 -30.77 -6.65 13.52
C ASP A 216 -29.48 -7.06 12.77
N TYR A 217 -28.62 -7.82 13.44
CA TYR A 217 -27.39 -8.33 12.83
C TYR A 217 -27.62 -9.73 12.26
N ILE A 218 -27.11 -9.97 11.05
CA ILE A 218 -27.01 -11.29 10.42
C ILE A 218 -25.56 -11.69 10.26
N MET A 219 -25.30 -12.98 10.39
CA MET A 219 -23.99 -13.57 10.22
C MET A 219 -23.96 -14.48 9.01
N ILE A 220 -22.82 -14.50 8.33
CA ILE A 220 -22.62 -15.37 7.18
C ILE A 220 -21.91 -16.64 7.65
N ASP A 221 -22.67 -17.73 7.81
CA ASP A 221 -22.17 -19.05 8.15
C ASP A 221 -22.38 -20.00 6.98
N SER A 222 -21.32 -20.19 6.23
CA SER A 222 -21.23 -21.01 5.03
C SER A 222 -21.26 -22.53 5.27
N GLY A 223 -21.27 -22.99 6.52
CA GLY A 223 -21.57 -24.39 6.86
C GLY A 223 -22.99 -24.58 7.39
N CYS A 224 -23.70 -23.49 7.65
CA CYS A 224 -25.14 -23.55 7.88
C CYS A 224 -25.84 -23.84 6.54
N LYS A 225 -26.66 -24.90 6.48
CA LYS A 225 -27.37 -25.29 5.25
C LYS A 225 -28.75 -24.62 5.08
N VAL A 226 -29.24 -23.95 6.12
CA VAL A 226 -30.53 -23.27 6.14
C VAL A 226 -30.32 -21.86 6.69
N ASN A 227 -31.17 -20.91 6.31
CA ASN A 227 -31.16 -19.60 6.98
C ASN A 227 -31.79 -19.75 8.36
N VAL A 228 -31.15 -19.19 9.38
CA VAL A 228 -31.56 -19.29 10.78
C VAL A 228 -31.94 -17.91 11.30
N LEU A 229 -33.17 -17.80 11.79
CA LEU A 229 -33.61 -16.67 12.58
C LEU A 229 -33.51 -17.04 14.06
N SER A 230 -32.85 -16.20 14.84
CA SER A 230 -32.85 -16.34 16.30
C SER A 230 -34.25 -16.08 16.84
N LYS A 231 -34.64 -16.83 17.87
CA LYS A 231 -35.86 -16.57 18.64
C LYS A 231 -35.90 -15.12 19.16
N LEU A 232 -34.74 -14.57 19.55
CA LEU A 232 -34.60 -13.16 19.96
C LEU A 232 -34.98 -12.15 18.88
N THR A 233 -34.76 -12.43 17.59
CA THR A 233 -35.22 -11.58 16.49
C THR A 233 -36.67 -11.90 16.10
N PHE A 234 -37.07 -13.18 16.16
CA PHE A 234 -38.45 -13.61 15.90
C PHE A 234 -39.46 -12.98 16.88
N ASP A 235 -39.16 -12.98 18.17
CA ASP A 235 -40.03 -12.44 19.23
C ASP A 235 -40.25 -10.91 19.11
N LYS A 236 -39.42 -10.22 18.31
CA LYS A 236 -39.58 -8.78 18.00
C LYS A 236 -40.55 -8.51 16.83
N LEU A 237 -40.85 -9.51 15.99
CA LEU A 237 -41.79 -9.39 14.86
C LEU A 237 -43.20 -9.08 15.36
N ASP A 238 -44.04 -8.49 14.52
CA ASP A 238 -45.43 -8.25 14.90
C ASP A 238 -46.24 -9.55 15.04
N GLN A 239 -47.33 -9.51 15.81
CA GLN A 239 -48.12 -10.71 16.11
C GLN A 239 -48.73 -11.35 14.85
N HIS A 240 -48.97 -10.56 13.79
CA HIS A 240 -49.45 -11.07 12.52
C HIS A 240 -48.37 -11.91 11.83
N THR A 241 -47.16 -11.38 11.70
CA THR A 241 -46.02 -12.05 11.07
C THR A 241 -45.59 -13.29 11.86
N GLN A 242 -45.53 -13.21 13.20
CA GLN A 242 -45.26 -14.39 14.04
C GLN A 242 -46.27 -15.52 13.80
N SER A 243 -47.56 -15.20 13.55
CA SER A 243 -48.59 -16.22 13.28
C SER A 243 -48.45 -16.95 11.93
N LEU A 244 -47.58 -16.46 11.03
CA LEU A 244 -47.26 -17.11 9.75
C LEU A 244 -46.19 -18.21 9.91
N CYS A 245 -45.57 -18.33 11.07
CA CYS A 245 -44.56 -19.36 11.35
C CYS A 245 -45.21 -20.75 11.39
N LYS A 246 -44.75 -21.66 10.54
CA LYS A 246 -45.23 -23.05 10.47
C LYS A 246 -44.35 -23.93 11.35
N PHE A 247 -44.93 -24.46 12.42
CA PHE A 247 -44.26 -25.39 13.32
C PHE A 247 -43.77 -26.64 12.56
N ASP A 248 -42.49 -27.00 12.70
CA ASP A 248 -41.89 -28.16 12.03
C ASP A 248 -40.79 -28.81 12.90
N ASP A 249 -41.19 -29.82 13.66
CA ASP A 249 -40.33 -30.56 14.59
C ASP A 249 -39.28 -31.44 13.88
N ASN A 250 -39.41 -31.67 12.57
CA ASN A 250 -38.57 -32.64 11.85
C ASN A 250 -37.18 -32.09 11.52
N ILE A 251 -36.99 -30.77 11.60
CA ILE A 251 -35.72 -30.11 11.30
C ILE A 251 -34.88 -30.04 12.58
N THR A 252 -33.83 -30.86 12.64
CA THR A 252 -32.82 -30.79 13.71
C THR A 252 -31.48 -30.31 13.16
N VAL A 253 -30.88 -29.33 13.83
CA VAL A 253 -29.55 -28.78 13.47
C VAL A 253 -28.54 -29.24 14.52
N LYS A 254 -27.44 -29.84 14.04
CA LYS A 254 -26.32 -30.24 14.87
C LYS A 254 -25.37 -29.07 15.04
N LEU A 255 -25.22 -28.60 16.28
CA LEU A 255 -24.35 -27.48 16.64
C LEU A 255 -22.86 -27.90 16.69
N PRO A 256 -21.91 -26.94 16.66
CA PRO A 256 -20.46 -27.24 16.67
C PRO A 256 -19.96 -28.03 17.89
N ASN A 257 -20.64 -27.90 19.02
CA ASN A 257 -20.43 -28.69 20.25
C ASN A 257 -21.03 -30.13 20.17
N SER A 258 -21.54 -30.54 19.01
CA SER A 258 -22.25 -31.80 18.75
C SER A 258 -23.60 -32.00 19.47
N THR A 259 -24.20 -30.97 20.09
CA THR A 259 -25.59 -31.05 20.55
C THR A 259 -26.57 -30.79 19.41
N ASN A 260 -27.72 -31.47 19.39
CA ASN A 260 -28.79 -31.20 18.43
C ASN A 260 -29.77 -30.19 19.01
N ALA A 261 -30.21 -29.23 18.19
CA ALA A 261 -31.33 -28.34 18.49
C ALA A 261 -32.48 -28.60 17.52
N THR A 262 -33.70 -28.59 18.04
CA THR A 262 -34.95 -28.70 17.26
C THR A 262 -35.37 -27.33 16.74
N CYS A 263 -35.84 -27.29 15.50
CA CYS A 263 -36.46 -26.10 14.92
C CYS A 263 -37.77 -25.78 15.67
N LEU A 264 -38.03 -24.49 15.89
CA LEU A 264 -39.29 -24.00 16.46
C LEU A 264 -40.35 -23.72 15.38
N GLY A 265 -39.95 -23.75 14.11
CA GLY A 265 -40.82 -23.53 12.96
C GLY A 265 -40.13 -22.77 11.83
N THR A 266 -40.79 -22.70 10.68
CA THR A 266 -40.28 -22.05 9.47
C THR A 266 -41.16 -20.86 9.10
N ILE A 267 -40.54 -19.71 8.81
CA ILE A 267 -41.20 -18.47 8.42
C ILE A 267 -40.56 -17.91 7.14
N VAL A 268 -41.35 -17.23 6.30
CA VAL A 268 -40.85 -16.48 5.15
C VAL A 268 -40.95 -14.99 5.49
N LEU A 269 -39.86 -14.24 5.33
CA LEU A 269 -39.77 -12.83 5.67
C LEU A 269 -39.14 -12.03 4.53
N PRO A 270 -39.63 -10.80 4.24
CA PRO A 270 -38.91 -9.87 3.39
C PRO A 270 -37.57 -9.55 4.04
N PHE A 271 -36.47 -9.65 3.29
CA PHE A 271 -35.13 -9.46 3.80
C PHE A 271 -34.39 -8.38 3.00
N SER A 272 -33.72 -7.48 3.72
CA SER A 272 -32.84 -6.47 3.12
C SER A 272 -31.47 -6.49 3.79
N CYS A 273 -30.42 -6.35 2.98
CA CYS A 273 -29.04 -6.36 3.45
C CYS A 273 -28.20 -5.36 2.65
N PRO A 274 -28.00 -4.13 3.17
CA PRO A 274 -27.43 -3.02 2.41
C PRO A 274 -26.03 -3.27 1.85
N PHE A 275 -25.12 -3.92 2.61
CA PHE A 275 -23.77 -4.21 2.12
C PHE A 275 -23.76 -5.17 0.90
N ALA A 276 -24.82 -5.96 0.76
CA ALA A 276 -24.99 -6.93 -0.31
C ALA A 276 -25.79 -6.40 -1.52
N ASN A 277 -26.36 -5.19 -1.42
CA ASN A 277 -27.42 -4.67 -2.30
C ASN A 277 -28.65 -5.61 -2.40
N ILE A 278 -29.00 -6.33 -1.33
CA ILE A 278 -30.27 -7.06 -1.24
C ILE A 278 -31.31 -6.11 -0.69
N ASN A 279 -32.39 -5.87 -1.42
CA ASN A 279 -33.48 -5.00 -0.99
C ASN A 279 -34.82 -5.74 -1.11
N ASN A 280 -35.45 -6.00 0.04
CA ASN A 280 -36.81 -6.50 0.19
C ASN A 280 -37.14 -7.76 -0.64
N ILE A 281 -36.36 -8.83 -0.42
CA ILE A 281 -36.56 -10.14 -1.06
C ILE A 281 -37.06 -11.14 -0.02
N ASP A 282 -38.13 -11.87 -0.33
CA ASP A 282 -38.68 -12.90 0.57
C ASP A 282 -37.71 -14.09 0.72
N ILE A 283 -37.26 -14.34 1.95
CA ILE A 283 -36.34 -15.43 2.30
C ILE A 283 -36.97 -16.30 3.39
N THR A 284 -36.88 -17.61 3.19
CA THR A 284 -37.29 -18.62 4.18
C THR A 284 -36.24 -18.75 5.28
N PHE A 285 -36.64 -18.57 6.54
CA PHE A 285 -35.84 -18.77 7.74
C PHE A 285 -36.43 -19.87 8.62
N CYS A 286 -35.57 -20.74 9.15
CA CYS A 286 -35.89 -21.66 10.23
C CYS A 286 -35.63 -20.96 11.57
N VAL A 287 -36.60 -20.97 12.49
CA VAL A 287 -36.50 -20.31 13.79
C VAL A 287 -35.89 -21.27 14.80
N PHE A 288 -34.83 -20.85 15.49
CA PHE A 288 -34.17 -21.64 16.53
C PHE A 288 -33.93 -20.80 17.80
N ASP A 289 -33.90 -21.46 18.96
CA ASP A 289 -33.55 -20.83 20.26
C ASP A 289 -32.02 -20.64 20.38
N PHE A 290 -31.46 -19.87 19.44
CA PHE A 290 -30.05 -19.45 19.41
C PHE A 290 -29.94 -17.93 19.60
N GLN A 291 -28.74 -17.45 19.92
CA GLN A 291 -28.48 -16.02 20.09
C GLN A 291 -28.21 -15.24 18.79
N TRP A 292 -28.01 -15.94 17.65
CA TRP A 292 -27.51 -15.33 16.42
C TRP A 292 -28.38 -15.69 15.21
N ASN A 293 -28.60 -14.71 14.32
CA ASN A 293 -29.20 -14.94 13.01
C ASN A 293 -28.11 -15.36 12.02
N LEU A 294 -28.28 -16.49 11.34
CA LEU A 294 -27.30 -17.03 10.40
C LEU A 294 -27.89 -17.07 8.98
N MET A 295 -27.09 -16.69 7.99
CA MET A 295 -27.41 -16.87 6.57
C MET A 295 -26.80 -18.18 6.08
N GLY A 296 -27.63 -19.04 5.50
CA GLY A 296 -27.24 -20.35 4.99
C GLY A 296 -26.47 -20.28 3.67
N LEU A 297 -25.72 -21.34 3.38
CA LEU A 297 -24.81 -21.44 2.25
C LEU A 297 -25.49 -21.15 0.90
N ASP A 298 -26.66 -21.74 0.64
CA ASP A 298 -27.34 -21.60 -0.66
C ASP A 298 -27.71 -20.14 -0.95
N THR A 299 -28.27 -19.45 0.05
CA THR A 299 -28.58 -18.01 -0.02
C THR A 299 -27.32 -17.13 -0.09
N CYS A 300 -26.21 -17.55 0.57
CA CYS A 300 -24.92 -16.87 0.44
C CYS A 300 -24.32 -16.98 -0.96
N VAL A 301 -24.51 -18.12 -1.63
CA VAL A 301 -24.09 -18.37 -3.02
C VAL A 301 -24.97 -17.58 -3.98
N GLU A 302 -26.30 -17.64 -3.84
CA GLU A 302 -27.28 -16.94 -4.67
C GLU A 302 -26.98 -15.43 -4.77
N PHE A 303 -26.81 -14.76 -3.63
CA PHE A 303 -26.52 -13.32 -3.61
C PHE A 303 -25.03 -12.96 -3.70
N LYS A 304 -24.16 -13.96 -3.96
CA LYS A 304 -22.69 -13.84 -4.02
C LYS A 304 -22.08 -13.14 -2.78
N LEU A 305 -22.67 -13.33 -1.60
CA LEU A 305 -22.40 -12.55 -0.38
C LEU A 305 -20.92 -12.57 0.02
N LEU A 306 -20.34 -13.76 -0.01
CA LEU A 306 -18.98 -14.01 0.47
C LEU A 306 -17.91 -13.41 -0.45
N SER A 307 -18.14 -13.33 -1.77
CA SER A 307 -17.28 -12.60 -2.69
C SER A 307 -17.33 -11.08 -2.48
N LYS A 308 -18.50 -10.55 -2.10
CA LYS A 308 -18.68 -9.13 -1.77
C LYS A 308 -17.97 -8.81 -0.44
N LEU A 309 -18.04 -9.71 0.53
CA LEU A 309 -17.37 -9.59 1.82
C LEU A 309 -15.84 -9.71 1.67
N GLU A 310 -15.35 -10.62 0.83
CA GLU A 310 -13.94 -10.68 0.42
C GLU A 310 -13.49 -9.38 -0.26
N SER A 311 -14.34 -8.78 -1.10
CA SER A 311 -14.05 -7.47 -1.72
C SER A 311 -14.03 -6.30 -0.72
N LEU A 312 -14.78 -6.39 0.39
CA LEU A 312 -14.74 -5.41 1.47
C LEU A 312 -13.47 -5.59 2.31
N LEU A 313 -13.16 -6.81 2.74
CA LEU A 313 -11.93 -7.13 3.48
C LEU A 313 -10.65 -6.76 2.70
N LEU A 314 -10.65 -6.94 1.38
CA LEU A 314 -9.55 -6.52 0.50
C LEU A 314 -9.41 -4.99 0.39
N ASN A 315 -10.48 -4.22 0.62
CA ASN A 315 -10.43 -2.76 0.72
C ASN A 315 -10.07 -2.31 2.16
N GLU A 316 -10.50 -3.04 3.20
CA GLU A 316 -10.09 -2.79 4.60
C GLU A 316 -8.60 -3.08 4.81
N CYS A 317 -8.01 -4.04 4.10
CA CYS A 317 -6.56 -4.26 4.07
C CYS A 317 -5.76 -3.10 3.44
N ALA A 318 -6.42 -2.12 2.83
CA ALA A 318 -5.80 -0.85 2.42
C ALA A 318 -5.98 0.28 3.45
N ALA A 319 -6.63 -0.01 4.59
CA ALA A 319 -7.12 0.97 5.56
C ALA A 319 -7.02 0.49 7.03
N ILE A 320 -5.92 -0.16 7.42
CA ILE A 320 -5.61 -0.37 8.85
C ILE A 320 -4.16 0.03 9.15
N ASP A 321 -4.03 1.23 9.73
CA ASP A 321 -3.33 1.39 11.00
C ASP A 321 -4.03 2.53 11.78
N VAL A 322 -5.21 2.23 12.31
CA VAL A 322 -5.98 3.16 13.18
C VAL A 322 -6.18 2.51 14.53
N ASN A 323 -5.12 2.55 15.34
CA ASN A 323 -5.19 2.34 16.78
C ASN A 323 -5.02 3.69 17.48
N THR A 324 -5.95 4.62 17.24
CA THR A 324 -6.02 5.91 17.97
C THR A 324 -7.46 6.22 18.39
N ASN A 325 -7.60 7.01 19.46
CA ASN A 325 -8.83 7.11 20.25
C ASN A 325 -10.05 7.58 19.43
N ASN A 326 -11.14 6.82 19.55
CA ASN A 326 -12.23 6.73 18.56
C ASN A 326 -13.24 7.91 18.53
N SER A 327 -12.85 9.11 18.97
CA SER A 327 -13.72 10.30 19.03
C SER A 327 -13.44 11.34 17.93
N ASP A 328 -12.18 11.59 17.57
CA ASP A 328 -11.83 12.71 16.67
C ASP A 328 -12.00 12.37 15.18
N VAL A 329 -11.73 11.11 14.80
CA VAL A 329 -11.98 10.61 13.44
C VAL A 329 -13.48 10.61 13.14
N SER A 330 -14.29 10.24 14.13
CA SER A 330 -15.76 10.30 14.09
C SER A 330 -16.28 11.72 13.81
N TYR A 331 -15.61 12.78 14.25
CA TYR A 331 -16.01 14.16 13.90
C TYR A 331 -15.88 14.46 12.41
N ILE A 332 -14.83 13.95 11.74
CA ILE A 332 -14.65 14.08 10.29
C ILE A 332 -15.73 13.28 9.55
N HIS A 333 -16.01 12.05 9.98
CA HIS A 333 -17.04 11.21 9.37
C HIS A 333 -18.44 11.79 9.54
N ASN A 334 -18.83 12.22 10.75
CA ASN A 334 -20.10 12.88 10.99
C ASN A 334 -20.29 14.11 10.08
N PHE A 335 -19.26 14.96 9.93
CA PHE A 335 -19.33 16.10 9.02
C PHE A 335 -19.52 15.69 7.55
N LEU A 336 -18.91 14.58 7.11
CA LEU A 336 -19.11 14.04 5.76
C LEU A 336 -20.53 13.48 5.59
N ASP A 337 -21.02 12.70 6.57
CA ASP A 337 -22.36 12.10 6.56
C ASP A 337 -23.47 13.17 6.59
N ASP A 338 -23.27 14.28 7.31
CA ASP A 338 -24.13 15.46 7.29
C ASP A 338 -24.08 16.22 5.95
N ASN A 339 -23.00 16.07 5.17
CA ASN A 339 -22.74 16.82 3.94
C ASN A 339 -22.44 15.91 2.72
N PRO A 340 -23.34 14.99 2.34
CA PRO A 340 -23.09 14.00 1.29
C PRO A 340 -22.82 14.61 -0.10
N ILE A 341 -23.19 15.89 -0.28
CA ILE A 341 -22.90 16.69 -1.47
C ILE A 341 -21.38 16.77 -1.77
N LEU A 342 -20.52 16.65 -0.75
CA LEU A 342 -19.06 16.65 -0.90
C LEU A 342 -18.48 15.47 -1.69
N TYR A 343 -19.21 14.36 -1.84
CA TYR A 343 -18.68 13.13 -2.45
C TYR A 343 -19.68 12.33 -3.29
N ASN A 344 -20.98 12.66 -3.25
CA ASN A 344 -21.99 12.01 -4.07
C ASN A 344 -21.87 12.39 -5.57
N ASP A 345 -22.49 11.61 -6.45
CA ASP A 345 -22.48 11.86 -7.90
C ASP A 345 -23.43 13.01 -8.36
N VAL A 346 -24.08 13.71 -7.43
CA VAL A 346 -24.98 14.84 -7.75
C VAL A 346 -24.18 15.96 -8.41
N ILE A 347 -24.64 16.43 -9.57
CA ILE A 347 -23.99 17.49 -10.34
C ILE A 347 -24.08 18.81 -9.56
N THR A 348 -22.96 19.22 -8.93
CA THR A 348 -22.83 20.55 -8.35
C THR A 348 -22.20 21.49 -9.38
N ASN A 349 -22.89 22.60 -9.65
CA ASN A 349 -22.29 23.70 -10.40
C ASN A 349 -21.33 24.44 -9.47
N SER A 350 -20.03 24.40 -9.75
CA SER A 350 -19.10 25.27 -9.03
C SER A 350 -19.49 26.73 -9.24
N LYS A 351 -19.39 27.50 -8.16
CA LYS A 351 -19.65 28.95 -8.14
C LYS A 351 -18.48 29.75 -8.74
N ILE A 352 -17.37 29.11 -9.05
CA ILE A 352 -16.15 29.76 -9.53
C ILE A 352 -16.12 29.75 -11.06
N THR A 353 -16.08 30.95 -11.63
CA THR A 353 -15.87 31.18 -13.06
C THR A 353 -14.47 31.72 -13.27
N VAL A 354 -13.72 31.16 -14.22
CA VAL A 354 -12.35 31.57 -14.54
C VAL A 354 -12.25 32.03 -16.00
N ASN A 355 -11.44 33.07 -16.19
CA ASN A 355 -11.04 33.56 -17.49
C ASN A 355 -9.62 33.07 -17.83
N LEU A 356 -9.47 32.50 -19.02
CA LEU A 356 -8.19 32.18 -19.64
C LEU A 356 -7.45 33.46 -20.05
N PRO A 357 -6.13 33.55 -19.83
CA PRO A 357 -5.31 34.66 -20.29
C PRO A 357 -5.02 34.51 -21.80
N LEU A 358 -6.02 34.82 -22.61
CA LEU A 358 -5.94 34.83 -24.07
C LEU A 358 -5.43 36.20 -24.56
N PRO A 359 -4.56 36.23 -25.60
CA PRO A 359 -4.12 37.49 -26.20
C PRO A 359 -5.28 38.23 -26.90
N SER A 360 -5.16 39.55 -27.02
CA SER A 360 -6.20 40.45 -27.58
C SER A 360 -6.60 40.12 -29.03
N SER A 361 -5.76 39.38 -29.75
CA SER A 361 -6.02 38.87 -31.10
C SER A 361 -5.58 37.40 -31.17
N VAL A 362 -6.53 36.48 -31.05
CA VAL A 362 -6.32 35.04 -31.21
C VAL A 362 -6.45 34.69 -32.69
N THR A 363 -5.47 33.99 -33.25
CA THR A 363 -5.53 33.58 -34.66
C THR A 363 -6.47 32.39 -34.85
N PRO A 364 -7.47 32.43 -35.76
CA PRO A 364 -8.38 31.31 -35.99
C PRO A 364 -7.66 30.02 -36.38
N PHE A 365 -8.15 28.88 -35.89
CA PHE A 365 -7.55 27.58 -36.16
C PHE A 365 -8.60 26.47 -36.30
N ASN A 366 -8.40 25.57 -37.26
CA ASN A 366 -9.29 24.44 -37.53
C ASN A 366 -8.48 23.15 -37.73
N ALA A 367 -8.38 22.36 -36.67
CA ALA A 367 -7.67 21.07 -36.67
C ALA A 367 -8.29 20.08 -37.69
N PRO A 368 -7.55 19.10 -38.22
CA PRO A 368 -8.17 18.00 -38.97
C PRO A 368 -9.05 17.13 -38.06
N LEU A 369 -10.17 16.59 -38.58
CA LEU A 369 -11.02 15.66 -37.84
C LEU A 369 -10.26 14.34 -37.59
N ILE A 370 -10.19 13.91 -36.33
CA ILE A 370 -9.77 12.55 -35.97
C ILE A 370 -11.05 11.73 -35.79
N ARG A 371 -11.18 10.62 -36.54
CA ARG A 371 -12.25 9.63 -36.32
C ARG A 371 -11.88 8.77 -35.11
N PHE A 372 -12.85 8.41 -34.28
CA PHE A 372 -12.62 7.50 -33.18
C PHE A 372 -12.27 6.10 -33.71
N ALA A 373 -11.37 5.40 -33.03
CA ALA A 373 -11.07 4.00 -33.33
C ALA A 373 -12.35 3.17 -33.25
N LYS A 374 -12.54 2.22 -34.18
CA LYS A 374 -13.80 1.46 -34.34
C LYS A 374 -14.33 0.92 -33.01
N ASP A 375 -13.45 0.28 -32.25
CA ASP A 375 -13.76 -0.40 -30.98
C ASP A 375 -14.07 0.56 -29.82
N LEU A 376 -13.77 1.85 -29.98
CA LEU A 376 -14.03 2.90 -28.99
C LEU A 376 -15.18 3.84 -29.41
N LYS A 377 -15.84 3.64 -30.55
CA LYS A 377 -16.86 4.57 -31.07
C LYS A 377 -18.06 4.73 -30.15
N SER A 378 -18.69 3.63 -29.75
CA SER A 378 -19.80 3.61 -28.79
C SER A 378 -19.39 4.32 -27.50
N VAL A 379 -18.32 3.86 -26.86
CA VAL A 379 -17.80 4.43 -25.61
C VAL A 379 -17.48 5.93 -25.74
N SER A 380 -16.97 6.38 -26.88
CA SER A 380 -16.70 7.81 -27.13
C SER A 380 -17.98 8.63 -27.20
N LYS A 381 -19.04 8.08 -27.83
CA LYS A 381 -20.36 8.69 -27.85
C LYS A 381 -20.99 8.71 -26.45
N ASP A 382 -20.90 7.60 -25.72
CA ASP A 382 -21.40 7.46 -24.34
C ASP A 382 -20.63 8.33 -23.32
N ILE A 383 -19.45 8.84 -23.68
CA ILE A 383 -18.74 9.89 -22.94
C ILE A 383 -19.28 11.26 -23.33
N LEU A 384 -19.38 11.57 -24.63
CA LEU A 384 -19.88 12.87 -25.11
C LEU A 384 -21.32 13.15 -24.64
N ASP A 385 -22.23 12.20 -24.79
CA ASP A 385 -23.65 12.37 -24.44
C ASP A 385 -23.80 12.59 -22.92
N ARG A 386 -23.11 11.78 -22.11
CA ARG A 386 -23.05 11.92 -20.63
C ARG A 386 -22.39 13.22 -20.17
N ASP A 387 -21.32 13.66 -20.81
CA ASP A 387 -20.64 14.90 -20.44
C ASP A 387 -21.48 16.14 -20.86
N VAL A 388 -22.35 16.00 -21.86
CA VAL A 388 -23.41 16.99 -22.19
C VAL A 388 -24.52 16.97 -21.14
N GLU A 389 -25.05 15.79 -20.76
CA GLU A 389 -26.05 15.66 -19.67
C GLU A 389 -25.55 16.26 -18.34
N LYS A 390 -24.25 16.09 -18.05
CA LYS A 390 -23.60 16.68 -16.86
C LYS A 390 -23.33 18.19 -16.97
N GLY A 391 -23.60 18.82 -18.11
CA GLY A 391 -23.30 20.24 -18.35
C GLY A 391 -21.80 20.57 -18.40
N ILE A 392 -20.93 19.55 -18.55
CA ILE A 392 -19.48 19.73 -18.77
C ILE A 392 -19.22 20.18 -20.21
N LEU A 393 -20.01 19.66 -21.15
CA LEU A 393 -20.01 20.02 -22.56
C LEU A 393 -21.36 20.61 -22.98
N ARG A 394 -21.33 21.48 -23.98
CA ARG A 394 -22.50 21.94 -24.74
C ARG A 394 -22.35 21.46 -26.17
N LYS A 395 -23.37 20.81 -26.75
CA LYS A 395 -23.37 20.52 -28.18
C LYS A 395 -23.65 21.82 -28.94
N VAL A 396 -22.79 22.17 -29.88
CA VAL A 396 -22.87 23.42 -30.65
C VAL A 396 -23.78 23.20 -31.86
N SER A 397 -24.72 24.12 -32.10
CA SER A 397 -25.59 24.10 -33.28
C SER A 397 -24.80 24.41 -34.55
N ASP A 398 -25.15 23.79 -35.68
CA ASP A 398 -24.41 23.92 -36.94
C ASP A 398 -24.31 25.36 -37.49
N ASN A 399 -25.20 26.25 -37.02
CA ASN A 399 -25.23 27.67 -37.38
C ASN A 399 -24.31 28.57 -36.51
N GLU A 400 -23.73 28.07 -35.41
CA GLU A 400 -22.85 28.87 -34.55
C GLU A 400 -21.41 28.94 -35.12
N PHE A 401 -21.00 30.13 -35.55
CA PHE A 401 -19.63 30.37 -36.02
C PHE A 401 -18.60 29.98 -34.94
N SER A 402 -17.66 29.11 -35.31
CA SER A 402 -16.62 28.60 -34.42
C SER A 402 -15.25 29.07 -34.93
N PRO A 403 -14.68 30.17 -34.37
CA PRO A 403 -13.37 30.68 -34.80
C PRO A 403 -12.22 29.72 -34.46
N TRP A 404 -12.46 28.79 -33.53
CA TRP A 404 -11.52 27.77 -33.12
C TRP A 404 -12.19 26.40 -33.15
N LEU A 405 -11.49 25.41 -33.71
CA LEU A 405 -11.88 24.00 -33.67
C LEU A 405 -10.65 23.14 -33.43
N SER A 406 -10.48 22.66 -32.19
CA SER A 406 -9.57 21.57 -31.87
C SER A 406 -10.13 20.22 -32.34
N ASN A 407 -9.29 19.18 -32.34
CA ASN A 407 -9.76 17.80 -32.44
C ASN A 407 -9.77 17.12 -31.07
N ALA A 408 -10.54 16.05 -30.96
CA ALA A 408 -10.54 15.18 -29.79
C ALA A 408 -10.44 13.71 -30.23
N PHE A 409 -9.93 12.87 -29.34
CA PHE A 409 -9.79 11.43 -29.55
C PHE A 409 -9.91 10.70 -28.22
N THR A 410 -10.32 9.44 -28.26
CA THR A 410 -10.50 8.64 -27.04
C THR A 410 -9.29 7.73 -26.84
N ILE A 411 -8.69 7.77 -25.65
CA ILE A 411 -7.64 6.85 -25.24
C ILE A 411 -8.21 5.75 -24.35
N SER A 412 -7.70 4.54 -24.52
CA SER A 412 -7.90 3.43 -23.59
C SER A 412 -6.54 3.05 -22.98
N GLN A 413 -6.53 2.71 -21.70
CA GLN A 413 -5.35 2.20 -20.98
C GLN A 413 -5.76 0.95 -20.22
N ASP A 414 -4.92 -0.09 -20.21
CA ASP A 414 -5.24 -1.34 -19.53
C ASP A 414 -5.58 -1.09 -18.05
N GLY A 415 -6.73 -1.65 -17.63
CA GLY A 415 -7.26 -1.49 -16.28
C GLY A 415 -7.96 -0.15 -15.97
N LYS A 416 -8.02 0.81 -16.90
CA LYS A 416 -8.71 2.10 -16.70
C LYS A 416 -9.89 2.27 -17.65
N LYS A 417 -10.91 3.00 -17.20
CA LYS A 417 -12.01 3.45 -18.08
C LYS A 417 -11.45 4.34 -19.22
N PRO A 418 -11.90 4.17 -20.48
CA PRO A 418 -11.51 5.05 -21.58
C PRO A 418 -11.84 6.52 -21.30
N ARG A 419 -11.05 7.43 -21.87
CA ARG A 419 -11.18 8.88 -21.63
C ARG A 419 -11.14 9.65 -22.94
N LEU A 420 -12.03 10.61 -23.09
CA LEU A 420 -11.97 11.60 -24.15
C LEU A 420 -10.80 12.57 -23.87
N VAL A 421 -9.95 12.79 -24.86
CA VAL A 421 -8.83 13.74 -24.82
C VAL A 421 -9.09 14.81 -25.86
N ILE A 422 -9.33 16.02 -25.40
CA ILE A 422 -9.35 17.22 -26.25
C ILE A 422 -7.90 17.63 -26.49
N ASN A 423 -7.57 18.11 -27.69
CA ASN A 423 -6.22 18.52 -28.07
C ASN A 423 -6.08 20.05 -28.10
N PRO A 424 -5.63 20.70 -27.02
CA PRO A 424 -5.42 22.15 -26.99
C PRO A 424 -4.04 22.59 -27.50
N LYS A 425 -3.25 21.73 -28.16
CA LYS A 425 -1.84 22.02 -28.51
C LYS A 425 -1.64 23.38 -29.20
N HIS A 426 -2.51 23.74 -30.14
CA HIS A 426 -2.44 25.00 -30.88
C HIS A 426 -2.84 26.22 -30.03
N LEU A 427 -3.72 26.05 -29.04
CA LEU A 427 -4.11 27.13 -28.14
C LEU A 427 -3.05 27.34 -27.06
N ASN A 428 -2.44 26.26 -26.56
CA ASN A 428 -1.29 26.31 -25.66
C ASN A 428 -0.10 27.09 -26.25
N SER A 429 0.08 27.10 -27.58
CA SER A 429 1.11 27.93 -28.24
C SER A 429 0.76 29.42 -28.37
N GLN A 430 -0.48 29.82 -28.07
CA GLN A 430 -0.93 31.23 -28.08
C GLN A 430 -1.19 31.78 -26.67
N ILE A 431 -1.39 30.91 -25.67
CA ILE A 431 -1.51 31.31 -24.26
C ILE A 431 -0.12 31.61 -23.69
N SER A 432 0.15 32.89 -23.44
CA SER A 432 1.23 33.35 -22.56
C SER A 432 0.72 33.36 -21.12
N ILE A 433 1.33 32.57 -20.23
CA ILE A 433 0.91 32.48 -18.82
C ILE A 433 1.39 33.76 -18.09
N PRO A 434 0.50 34.58 -17.51
CA PRO A 434 0.87 35.78 -16.76
C PRO A 434 1.68 35.46 -15.51
N SER A 435 2.68 36.30 -15.19
CA SER A 435 3.63 36.05 -14.09
C SER A 435 2.97 36.04 -12.71
N ASP A 436 1.85 36.73 -12.52
CA ASP A 436 1.00 36.73 -11.33
C ASP A 436 0.21 35.41 -11.14
N ILE A 437 0.01 34.64 -12.21
CA ILE A 437 -0.69 33.35 -12.22
C ILE A 437 0.30 32.17 -12.15
N VAL A 438 1.57 32.35 -12.54
CA VAL A 438 2.58 31.30 -12.45
C VAL A 438 2.70 30.80 -11.00
N ARG A 439 2.65 29.47 -10.83
CA ARG A 439 2.85 28.78 -9.56
C ARG A 439 3.84 27.65 -9.69
N ARG A 440 4.73 27.51 -8.71
CA ARG A 440 5.64 26.37 -8.60
C ARG A 440 4.91 25.24 -7.87
N PHE A 441 4.88 24.06 -8.47
CA PHE A 441 4.38 22.87 -7.79
C PHE A 441 5.29 22.49 -6.61
N PRO A 442 4.72 22.03 -5.49
CA PRO A 442 5.49 21.43 -4.41
C PRO A 442 6.36 20.25 -4.86
N THR A 443 7.49 20.12 -4.19
CA THR A 443 8.42 18.99 -4.32
C THR A 443 8.43 18.17 -3.02
N ALA A 444 9.06 17.00 -3.04
CA ALA A 444 9.29 16.22 -1.83
C ALA A 444 10.04 17.01 -0.74
N ARG A 445 10.93 17.96 -1.12
CA ARG A 445 11.61 18.86 -0.18
C ARG A 445 10.65 19.86 0.46
N ASP A 446 9.63 20.34 -0.26
CA ASP A 446 8.63 21.26 0.29
C ASP A 446 7.73 20.55 1.31
N VAL A 447 7.31 19.31 1.01
CA VAL A 447 6.59 18.43 1.95
C VAL A 447 7.44 18.15 3.20
N PHE A 448 8.72 17.80 3.01
CA PHE A 448 9.68 17.60 4.10
C PHE A 448 9.85 18.84 4.98
N CYS A 449 9.99 20.02 4.38
CA CYS A 449 10.07 21.30 5.07
C CYS A 449 8.78 21.63 5.84
N LEU A 450 7.59 21.34 5.29
CA LEU A 450 6.32 21.54 5.99
C LEU A 450 6.26 20.69 7.26
N ILE A 451 6.55 19.40 7.16
CA ILE A 451 6.50 18.47 8.31
C ILE A 451 7.58 18.83 9.34
N SER A 452 8.78 19.18 8.90
CA SER A 452 9.90 19.59 9.78
C SER A 452 9.56 20.80 10.66
N LYS A 453 8.63 21.68 10.28
CA LYS A 453 8.16 22.77 11.16
C LYS A 453 7.48 22.22 12.43
N TYR A 454 6.65 21.19 12.31
CA TYR A 454 5.93 20.62 13.45
C TYR A 454 6.89 19.94 14.43
N TYR A 455 7.88 19.23 13.91
CA TYR A 455 8.95 18.61 14.70
C TYR A 455 9.85 19.65 15.39
N ASN A 456 10.29 20.70 14.69
CA ASN A 456 11.30 21.62 15.23
C ASN A 456 10.78 22.55 16.33
N PHE A 457 9.52 23.01 16.25
CA PHE A 457 9.01 24.07 17.14
C PHE A 457 8.49 23.58 18.51
N GLY A 458 8.86 22.38 18.95
CA GLY A 458 8.48 21.86 20.28
C GLY A 458 6.98 21.60 20.47
N LYS A 459 6.22 21.57 19.36
CA LYS A 459 4.75 21.45 19.34
C LYS A 459 4.28 20.00 19.45
N SER A 460 4.74 19.31 20.49
CA SER A 460 4.50 17.88 20.78
C SER A 460 5.04 16.90 19.73
N ASN A 461 5.28 15.66 20.14
CA ASN A 461 5.57 14.55 19.22
C ASN A 461 4.28 13.87 18.69
N ASP A 462 3.09 14.41 18.99
CA ASP A 462 1.79 13.84 18.61
C ASP A 462 1.10 14.70 17.54
N TYR A 463 1.59 14.57 16.32
CA TYR A 463 0.98 15.10 15.10
C TYR A 463 0.49 13.92 14.26
N CYS A 464 -0.46 14.17 13.35
CA CYS A 464 -0.91 13.18 12.38
C CYS A 464 -1.08 13.79 10.98
N PHE A 465 -1.38 12.93 10.01
CA PHE A 465 -1.51 13.27 8.62
C PHE A 465 -2.92 12.94 8.09
N SER A 466 -3.42 13.77 7.18
CA SER A 466 -4.53 13.41 6.30
C SER A 466 -4.19 13.74 4.86
N SER A 467 -4.65 12.93 3.92
CA SER A 467 -4.61 13.24 2.50
C SER A 467 -5.99 13.09 1.86
N PHE A 468 -6.25 13.86 0.80
CA PHE A 468 -7.50 13.76 0.04
C PHE A 468 -7.31 14.22 -1.41
N ASP A 469 -8.10 13.66 -2.32
CA ASP A 469 -8.10 13.93 -3.76
C ASP A 469 -9.33 14.76 -4.13
N ILE A 470 -9.13 15.91 -4.76
CA ILE A 470 -10.23 16.76 -5.25
C ILE A 470 -10.80 16.15 -6.53
N GLN A 471 -12.01 15.60 -6.43
CA GLN A 471 -12.65 14.90 -7.54
C GLN A 471 -12.86 15.85 -8.71
N SER A 472 -12.43 15.42 -9.90
CA SER A 472 -12.63 16.13 -11.16
C SER A 472 -12.15 17.59 -11.15
N ALA A 473 -11.08 17.89 -10.41
CA ALA A 473 -10.48 19.21 -10.17
C ALA A 473 -10.75 20.31 -11.23
N TYR A 474 -10.38 20.13 -12.49
CA TYR A 474 -10.60 21.17 -13.52
C TYR A 474 -12.07 21.32 -13.94
N HIS A 475 -12.90 20.28 -13.87
CA HIS A 475 -14.35 20.42 -14.08
C HIS A 475 -15.04 21.23 -12.98
N ASN A 476 -14.39 21.42 -11.82
CA ASN A 476 -14.86 22.32 -10.77
C ASN A 476 -14.61 23.82 -11.09
N TYR A 477 -14.22 24.16 -12.32
CA TYR A 477 -14.10 25.54 -12.81
C TYR A 477 -14.99 25.74 -14.01
N ARG A 478 -15.92 26.69 -13.93
CA ARG A 478 -16.68 27.13 -15.10
C ARG A 478 -15.86 28.11 -15.92
N LEU A 479 -15.97 28.02 -17.23
CA LEU A 479 -15.44 29.00 -18.16
C LEU A 479 -16.49 30.07 -18.43
N SER A 480 -16.07 31.30 -18.69
CA SER A 480 -16.95 32.30 -19.27
C SER A 480 -17.39 31.87 -20.67
N SER A 481 -18.67 32.06 -21.01
CA SER A 481 -19.24 31.72 -22.31
C SER A 481 -18.47 32.36 -23.47
N ASP A 482 -17.97 33.58 -23.27
CA ASP A 482 -17.19 34.33 -24.24
C ASP A 482 -15.84 33.68 -24.57
N GLN A 483 -15.31 32.84 -23.68
CA GLN A 483 -14.03 32.17 -23.85
C GLN A 483 -14.16 30.66 -24.11
N ALA A 484 -15.23 30.02 -23.63
CA ALA A 484 -15.56 28.62 -23.91
C ALA A 484 -15.51 28.30 -25.42
N LYS A 485 -15.93 29.26 -26.26
CA LYS A 485 -15.88 29.16 -27.73
C LYS A 485 -14.48 28.91 -28.32
N PHE A 486 -13.40 29.30 -27.62
CA PHE A 486 -12.01 29.02 -28.05
C PHE A 486 -11.53 27.61 -27.68
N LEU A 487 -12.30 26.84 -26.91
CA LEU A 487 -12.02 25.43 -26.59
C LEU A 487 -12.91 24.45 -27.36
N ARG A 488 -13.72 24.94 -28.29
CA ARG A 488 -14.56 24.09 -29.16
C ARG A 488 -13.71 23.05 -29.86
N PHE A 489 -14.24 21.83 -29.91
CA PHE A 489 -13.61 20.72 -30.60
C PHE A 489 -14.62 19.96 -31.45
N LYS A 490 -14.15 19.39 -32.56
CA LYS A 490 -14.98 18.59 -33.46
C LYS A 490 -14.70 17.11 -33.35
N THR A 491 -15.76 16.33 -33.53
CA THR A 491 -15.79 14.87 -33.54
C THR A 491 -16.60 14.39 -34.74
N GLU A 492 -16.69 13.08 -34.96
CA GLU A 492 -17.58 12.52 -35.99
C GLU A 492 -19.08 12.59 -35.62
N TYR A 493 -19.42 13.09 -34.41
CA TYR A 493 -20.80 13.27 -33.92
C TYR A 493 -21.24 14.75 -33.82
N GLY A 494 -20.39 15.68 -34.26
CA GLY A 494 -20.62 17.12 -34.25
C GLY A 494 -19.53 17.92 -33.51
N ILE A 495 -19.82 19.21 -33.28
CA ILE A 495 -18.98 20.15 -32.55
C ILE A 495 -19.48 20.27 -31.10
N TYR A 496 -18.54 20.29 -30.16
CA TYR A 496 -18.80 20.37 -28.72
C TYR A 496 -17.97 21.50 -28.10
N GLU A 497 -18.55 22.20 -27.14
CA GLU A 497 -17.98 23.34 -26.43
C GLU A 497 -17.85 23.04 -24.92
N PRO A 498 -16.64 22.99 -24.36
CA PRO A 498 -16.43 22.84 -22.92
C PRO A 498 -17.01 24.03 -22.14
N GLN A 499 -17.88 23.74 -21.19
CA GLN A 499 -18.39 24.72 -20.22
C GLN A 499 -17.49 24.83 -18.98
N THR A 500 -16.62 23.84 -18.79
CA THR A 500 -15.64 23.78 -17.69
C THR A 500 -14.21 23.77 -18.20
N LEU A 501 -13.26 24.17 -17.37
CA LEU A 501 -11.83 24.11 -17.65
C LEU A 501 -11.40 22.67 -18.03
N ILE A 502 -10.65 22.53 -19.12
CA ILE A 502 -10.27 21.22 -19.68
C ILE A 502 -8.88 20.77 -19.25
N PHE A 503 -8.68 19.46 -19.24
CA PHE A 503 -7.37 18.83 -19.12
C PHE A 503 -6.50 19.12 -20.37
N GLY A 504 -5.19 19.27 -20.16
CA GLY A 504 -4.20 19.44 -21.22
C GLY A 504 -3.90 20.89 -21.63
N LEU A 505 -4.68 21.88 -21.16
CA LEU A 505 -4.29 23.29 -21.26
C LEU A 505 -3.09 23.57 -20.36
N ASN A 506 -2.12 24.33 -20.85
CA ASN A 506 -0.91 24.69 -20.09
C ASN A 506 -1.20 25.53 -18.84
N VAL A 507 -2.25 26.36 -18.88
CA VAL A 507 -2.61 27.29 -17.82
C VAL A 507 -3.54 26.68 -16.75
N SER A 508 -4.21 25.55 -17.02
CA SER A 508 -5.24 25.00 -16.13
C SER A 508 -4.76 24.74 -14.72
N SER A 509 -3.61 24.09 -14.55
CA SER A 509 -3.07 23.74 -13.24
C SER A 509 -2.63 24.96 -12.43
N HIS A 510 -2.16 26.02 -13.09
CA HIS A 510 -1.79 27.26 -12.43
C HIS A 510 -3.01 28.02 -11.90
N LEU A 511 -4.06 28.13 -12.71
CA LEU A 511 -5.36 28.68 -12.28
C LEU A 511 -5.95 27.86 -11.13
N PHE A 512 -5.86 26.53 -11.22
CA PHE A 512 -6.33 25.61 -10.18
C PHE A 512 -5.66 25.86 -8.82
N ILE A 513 -4.32 25.97 -8.81
CA ILE A 513 -3.54 26.22 -7.59
C ILE A 513 -3.76 27.65 -7.06
N CYS A 514 -3.87 28.66 -7.94
CA CYS A 514 -4.13 30.04 -7.51
C CYS A 514 -5.43 30.20 -6.71
N GLU A 515 -6.50 29.48 -7.07
CA GLU A 515 -7.74 29.52 -6.30
C GLU A 515 -7.68 28.65 -5.03
N LEU A 516 -6.96 27.52 -5.07
CA LEU A 516 -6.69 26.73 -3.86
C LEU A 516 -5.99 27.57 -2.79
N GLU A 517 -4.97 28.34 -3.18
CA GLU A 517 -4.28 29.29 -2.29
C GLU A 517 -5.23 30.34 -1.72
N LYS A 518 -6.14 30.91 -2.52
CA LYS A 518 -7.16 31.86 -2.03
C LYS A 518 -8.14 31.19 -1.07
N LEU A 519 -8.65 30.02 -1.44
CA LEU A 519 -9.65 29.27 -0.68
C LEU A 519 -9.08 28.77 0.66
N MET A 520 -7.79 28.44 0.70
CA MET A 520 -7.08 27.93 1.87
C MET A 520 -6.27 29.00 2.61
N ASN A 521 -6.45 30.28 2.25
CA ASN A 521 -5.82 31.41 2.93
C ASN A 521 -6.12 31.38 4.46
N GLY A 522 -5.07 31.54 5.27
CA GLY A 522 -5.11 31.37 6.72
C GLY A 522 -5.01 29.92 7.22
N ILE A 523 -4.67 28.96 6.35
CA ILE A 523 -4.35 27.57 6.73
C ILE A 523 -2.92 27.25 6.27
N ASP A 524 -1.94 27.46 7.15
CA ASP A 524 -0.51 27.20 6.87
C ASP A 524 -0.14 25.70 6.87
N ASN A 525 -1.13 24.86 7.19
CA ASN A 525 -0.94 23.46 7.61
C ASN A 525 -1.26 22.45 6.49
N ILE A 526 -1.46 22.96 5.26
CA ILE A 526 -1.87 22.21 4.09
C ILE A 526 -0.95 22.49 2.90
N ILE A 527 -0.70 21.47 2.09
CA ILE A 527 0.04 21.60 0.83
C ILE A 527 -0.69 20.82 -0.27
N PHE A 528 -0.75 21.39 -1.48
CA PHE A 528 -1.43 20.78 -2.62
C PHE A 528 -0.46 20.48 -3.75
N TYR A 529 -0.49 19.24 -4.24
CA TYR A 529 0.16 18.86 -5.47
C TYR A 529 -0.92 18.55 -6.50
N SER A 530 -1.22 19.52 -7.37
CA SER A 530 -2.39 19.46 -8.25
C SER A 530 -3.67 19.26 -7.42
N ASP A 531 -4.35 18.14 -7.58
CA ASP A 531 -5.61 17.72 -6.98
C ASP A 531 -5.45 16.97 -5.65
N ASP A 532 -4.24 16.53 -5.31
CA ASP A 532 -3.93 15.88 -4.04
C ASP A 532 -3.60 16.93 -2.95
N GLY A 533 -4.37 16.97 -1.87
CA GLY A 533 -4.08 17.75 -0.67
C GLY A 533 -3.46 16.89 0.43
N LEU A 534 -2.48 17.45 1.15
CA LEU A 534 -1.87 16.87 2.37
C LEU A 534 -1.99 17.85 3.53
N VAL A 535 -2.54 17.40 4.65
CA VAL A 535 -2.69 18.15 5.91
C VAL A 535 -1.77 17.57 6.97
N VAL A 536 -1.05 18.44 7.69
CA VAL A 536 -0.13 18.07 8.79
C VAL A 536 -0.41 18.94 10.01
N THR A 537 -0.88 18.37 11.12
CA THR A 537 -1.09 19.13 12.38
C THR A 537 -0.95 18.27 13.63
N GLU A 538 -0.81 18.93 14.80
CA GLU A 538 -0.98 18.31 16.12
C GLU A 538 -2.33 17.58 16.21
N ARG A 539 -2.35 16.31 16.67
CA ARG A 539 -3.51 15.41 16.55
C ARG A 539 -4.81 16.01 17.11
N LYS A 540 -4.72 16.64 18.30
CA LYS A 540 -5.80 17.37 19.01
C LYS A 540 -6.49 18.49 18.23
N HIS A 541 -5.93 18.95 17.12
CA HIS A 541 -6.49 20.02 16.28
C HIS A 541 -6.79 19.55 14.84
N HIS A 542 -6.42 18.31 14.52
CA HIS A 542 -6.40 17.83 13.14
C HIS A 542 -7.81 17.67 12.56
N SER A 543 -8.74 17.13 13.33
CA SER A 543 -10.14 16.99 12.94
C SER A 543 -10.80 18.34 12.65
N THR A 544 -10.58 19.35 13.50
CA THR A 544 -11.07 20.73 13.32
C THR A 544 -10.48 21.39 12.06
N VAL A 545 -9.18 21.22 11.81
CA VAL A 545 -8.52 21.79 10.62
C VAL A 545 -9.04 21.12 9.35
N VAL A 546 -9.18 19.78 9.34
CA VAL A 546 -9.78 19.03 8.22
C VAL A 546 -11.21 19.48 7.95
N VAL A 547 -12.06 19.61 8.97
CA VAL A 547 -13.46 20.05 8.78
C VAL A 547 -13.56 21.50 8.26
N ASN A 548 -12.65 22.39 8.67
CA ASN A 548 -12.55 23.75 8.10
C ASN A 548 -12.18 23.71 6.60
N ILE A 549 -11.22 22.87 6.20
CA ILE A 549 -10.84 22.65 4.79
C ILE A 549 -12.04 22.10 3.98
N LEU A 550 -12.73 21.08 4.50
CA LEU A 550 -13.91 20.49 3.84
C LEU A 550 -15.08 21.48 3.73
N SER A 551 -15.30 22.30 4.76
CA SER A 551 -16.30 23.38 4.75
C SER A 551 -16.01 24.43 3.67
N ARG A 552 -14.73 24.79 3.48
CA ARG A 552 -14.30 25.71 2.41
C ARG A 552 -14.56 25.10 1.03
N LEU A 553 -14.20 23.83 0.81
CA LEU A 553 -14.49 23.11 -0.44
C LEU A 553 -16.02 23.03 -0.72
N LEU A 554 -16.82 22.72 0.30
CA LEU A 554 -18.28 22.71 0.22
C LEU A 554 -18.85 24.07 -0.19
N SER A 555 -18.30 25.17 0.37
CA SER A 555 -18.80 26.53 0.10
C SER A 555 -18.75 26.91 -1.39
N VAL A 556 -17.74 26.41 -2.12
CA VAL A 556 -17.53 26.63 -3.56
C VAL A 556 -18.09 25.50 -4.44
N GLY A 557 -18.67 24.45 -3.82
CA GLY A 557 -19.29 23.31 -4.50
C GLY A 557 -18.30 22.27 -5.04
N TRP A 558 -17.06 22.25 -4.53
CA TRP A 558 -16.01 21.30 -4.91
C TRP A 558 -16.15 19.99 -4.14
N LYS A 559 -15.80 18.88 -4.79
CA LYS A 559 -15.97 17.52 -4.26
C LYS A 559 -14.64 16.83 -3.97
N ILE A 560 -14.66 15.85 -3.08
CA ILE A 560 -13.52 15.00 -2.74
C ILE A 560 -13.80 13.52 -3.06
N SER A 561 -12.75 12.77 -3.38
CA SER A 561 -12.85 11.33 -3.58
C SER A 561 -12.63 10.58 -2.26
N ILE A 562 -13.71 10.28 -1.52
CA ILE A 562 -13.64 9.53 -0.25
C ILE A 562 -12.78 8.26 -0.37
N ARG A 563 -12.90 7.51 -1.47
CA ARG A 563 -12.14 6.26 -1.72
C ARG A 563 -10.62 6.44 -1.81
N LYS A 564 -10.13 7.68 -1.95
CA LYS A 564 -8.71 8.03 -1.97
C LYS A 564 -8.30 8.87 -0.75
N SER A 565 -9.26 9.30 0.07
CA SER A 565 -8.99 10.10 1.25
C SER A 565 -8.54 9.22 2.41
N VAL A 566 -7.55 9.70 3.16
CA VAL A 566 -7.02 9.05 4.37
C VAL A 566 -7.01 10.09 5.49
N TRP A 567 -7.55 9.74 6.65
CA TRP A 567 -7.77 10.68 7.75
C TRP A 567 -6.98 10.28 9.01
N MET A 568 -6.30 11.26 9.63
CA MET A 568 -5.65 11.16 10.95
C MET A 568 -4.72 9.95 11.16
N THR A 569 -3.96 9.58 10.12
CA THR A 569 -2.98 8.49 10.16
C THR A 569 -1.58 8.98 10.55
N ASP A 570 -0.77 8.10 11.12
CA ASP A 570 0.65 8.37 11.39
C ASP A 570 1.53 8.09 10.16
N THR A 571 1.04 7.36 9.15
CA THR A 571 1.77 7.07 7.91
C THR A 571 0.86 7.13 6.67
N LEU A 572 1.36 7.68 5.56
CA LEU A 572 0.66 7.66 4.25
C LEU A 572 1.62 7.78 3.05
N GLU A 573 1.18 7.34 1.87
CA GLU A 573 1.82 7.68 0.58
C GLU A 573 1.19 8.97 0.05
N TYR A 574 2.00 10.00 -0.22
CA TYR A 574 1.59 11.26 -0.87
C TYR A 574 2.55 11.54 -2.01
N ILE A 575 2.08 12.01 -3.17
CA ILE A 575 2.91 12.29 -4.38
C ILE A 575 3.89 11.18 -4.82
N GLY A 576 3.72 9.94 -4.32
CA GLY A 576 4.66 8.83 -4.54
C GLY A 576 5.83 8.75 -3.55
N ILE A 577 5.82 9.52 -2.47
CA ILE A 577 6.75 9.42 -1.33
C ILE A 577 6.01 8.88 -0.09
N GLN A 578 6.67 8.04 0.71
CA GLN A 578 6.11 7.53 1.96
C GLN A 578 6.44 8.50 3.08
N ILE A 579 5.42 8.93 3.82
CA ILE A 579 5.53 9.76 5.01
C ILE A 579 5.29 8.87 6.25
N SER A 580 6.09 9.07 7.30
CA SER A 580 6.02 8.29 8.55
C SER A 580 6.67 9.06 9.71
N PRO A 581 6.50 8.65 10.98
CA PRO A 581 7.16 9.30 12.12
C PRO A 581 8.69 9.14 12.15
N ARG A 582 9.24 8.26 11.31
CA ARG A 582 10.70 8.11 11.12
C ARG A 582 11.29 9.11 10.13
N GLY A 583 10.45 9.76 9.33
CA GLY A 583 10.88 10.53 8.17
C GLY A 583 10.15 10.18 6.88
N ILE A 584 10.68 10.71 5.78
CA ILE A 584 10.23 10.44 4.41
C ILE A 584 11.11 9.37 3.75
N SER A 585 10.51 8.44 3.03
CA SER A 585 11.22 7.40 2.26
C SER A 585 10.53 7.07 0.93
N ILE A 586 11.17 6.24 0.11
CA ILE A 586 10.55 5.67 -1.09
C ILE A 586 9.51 4.61 -0.64
N PRO A 587 8.25 4.62 -1.15
CA PRO A 587 7.25 3.61 -0.80
C PRO A 587 7.65 2.21 -1.29
N ASP A 588 7.27 1.19 -0.52
CA ASP A 588 7.58 -0.21 -0.82
C ASP A 588 7.04 -0.65 -2.18
N SER A 589 5.85 -0.15 -2.54
CA SER A 589 5.19 -0.36 -3.83
C SER A 589 6.03 0.14 -5.03
N LYS A 590 6.89 1.14 -4.82
CA LYS A 590 7.83 1.69 -5.82
C LYS A 590 9.18 0.99 -5.73
N LYS A 591 9.75 0.81 -4.52
CA LYS A 591 11.01 0.07 -4.30
C LYS A 591 10.94 -1.32 -4.94
N ALA A 592 9.86 -2.06 -4.72
CA ALA A 592 9.64 -3.37 -5.34
C ALA A 592 9.66 -3.33 -6.88
N LYS A 593 9.23 -2.24 -7.53
CA LYS A 593 9.28 -2.09 -9.00
C LYS A 593 10.70 -1.82 -9.50
N PHE A 594 11.53 -1.13 -8.71
CA PHE A 594 12.96 -0.94 -9.02
C PHE A 594 13.78 -2.20 -8.75
N LEU A 595 13.53 -2.92 -7.66
CA LEU A 595 14.19 -4.18 -7.33
C LEU A 595 13.87 -5.29 -8.34
N ASN A 596 12.63 -5.32 -8.86
CA ASN A 596 12.22 -6.21 -9.95
C ASN A 596 12.58 -5.65 -11.35
N PHE A 597 13.38 -4.59 -11.46
CA PHE A 597 13.80 -4.06 -12.74
C PHE A 597 14.84 -4.99 -13.38
N SER A 598 14.43 -5.68 -14.45
CA SER A 598 15.30 -6.60 -15.18
C SER A 598 16.55 -5.91 -15.71
N ARG A 599 17.71 -6.58 -15.65
CA ARG A 599 18.99 -6.11 -16.22
C ARG A 599 18.77 -5.42 -17.58
N PRO A 600 19.15 -4.13 -17.72
CA PRO A 600 19.05 -3.41 -18.98
C PRO A 600 19.72 -4.16 -20.13
N LYS A 601 19.11 -4.11 -21.32
CA LYS A 601 19.63 -4.71 -22.57
C LYS A 601 19.95 -3.68 -23.65
N SER A 602 19.80 -2.40 -23.34
CA SER A 602 20.11 -1.27 -24.23
C SER A 602 20.31 0.01 -23.43
N LEU A 603 20.99 1.00 -24.02
CA LEU A 603 21.09 2.35 -23.43
C LEU A 603 19.71 2.95 -23.15
N LYS A 604 18.72 2.73 -24.03
CA LYS A 604 17.35 3.25 -23.81
C LYS A 604 16.71 2.68 -22.54
N GLN A 605 16.90 1.40 -22.25
CA GLN A 605 16.41 0.78 -21.01
C GLN A 605 17.19 1.24 -19.77
N LEU A 606 18.50 1.41 -19.89
CA LEU A 606 19.33 1.93 -18.79
C LEU A 606 19.00 3.38 -18.46
N MET A 607 18.87 4.25 -19.47
CA MET A 607 18.45 5.64 -19.28
C MET A 607 17.03 5.73 -18.70
N PHE A 608 16.12 4.85 -19.12
CA PHE A 608 14.80 4.76 -18.50
C PHE A 608 14.88 4.41 -17.01
N PHE A 609 15.74 3.46 -16.62
CA PHE A 609 15.98 3.13 -15.21
C PHE A 609 16.56 4.31 -14.42
N CYS A 610 17.67 4.90 -14.88
CA CYS A 610 18.31 6.03 -14.19
C CYS A 610 17.38 7.25 -14.06
N ASN A 611 16.66 7.60 -15.14
CA ASN A 611 15.71 8.72 -15.11
C ASN A 611 14.49 8.44 -14.22
N SER A 612 14.06 7.19 -14.08
CA SER A 612 12.98 6.81 -13.15
C SER A 612 13.41 6.90 -11.69
N LEU A 613 14.68 6.64 -11.38
CA LEU A 613 15.25 6.82 -10.03
C LEU A 613 15.52 8.29 -9.69
N ASN A 614 15.77 9.16 -10.68
CA ASN A 614 16.10 10.57 -10.44
C ASN A 614 15.02 11.36 -9.68
N TYR A 615 13.75 10.93 -9.70
CA TYR A 615 12.71 11.49 -8.83
C TYR A 615 12.99 11.25 -7.33
N TYR A 616 13.56 10.10 -6.99
CA TYR A 616 13.86 9.67 -5.62
C TYR A 616 15.31 9.97 -5.20
N ARG A 617 16.06 10.75 -5.97
CA ARG A 617 17.51 10.99 -5.77
C ARG A 617 17.89 11.44 -4.36
N SER A 618 17.05 12.24 -3.71
CA SER A 618 17.28 12.73 -2.34
C SER A 618 17.03 11.65 -1.27
N MET A 619 16.59 10.45 -1.65
CA MET A 619 16.34 9.30 -0.76
C MET A 619 17.24 8.11 -1.12
N ILE A 620 18.20 8.29 -2.04
CA ILE A 620 19.13 7.26 -2.48
C ILE A 620 20.55 7.75 -2.14
N PRO A 621 21.20 7.17 -1.12
CA PRO A 621 22.60 7.48 -0.80
C PRO A 621 23.50 7.33 -2.04
N GLU A 622 24.51 8.21 -2.15
CA GLU A 622 25.54 8.16 -3.20
C GLU A 622 25.02 8.33 -4.65
N PHE A 623 23.73 8.65 -4.86
CA PHE A 623 23.02 8.53 -6.15
C PHE A 623 23.79 9.08 -7.36
N SER A 624 24.30 10.32 -7.28
CA SER A 624 24.99 10.97 -8.39
C SER A 624 26.30 10.29 -8.78
N VAL A 625 27.02 9.71 -7.82
CA VAL A 625 28.25 8.96 -8.05
C VAL A 625 27.94 7.58 -8.66
N LEU A 626 26.85 6.94 -8.24
CA LEU A 626 26.42 5.64 -8.78
C LEU A 626 25.98 5.71 -10.25
N ILE A 627 25.31 6.79 -10.65
CA ILE A 627 24.71 6.94 -11.99
C ILE A 627 25.60 7.66 -13.02
N GLU A 628 26.64 8.39 -12.61
CA GLU A 628 27.46 9.21 -13.52
C GLU A 628 28.01 8.38 -14.70
N HIS A 629 28.45 7.17 -14.39
CA HIS A 629 29.10 6.27 -15.33
C HIS A 629 28.13 5.90 -16.43
N PHE A 630 26.91 5.54 -16.03
CA PHE A 630 25.83 5.19 -16.95
C PHE A 630 25.46 6.37 -17.85
N TYR A 631 25.32 7.59 -17.32
CA TYR A 631 25.06 8.79 -18.15
C TYR A 631 26.19 9.13 -19.12
N SER A 632 27.43 8.75 -18.83
CA SER A 632 28.57 8.95 -19.73
C SER A 632 28.65 7.95 -20.90
N MET A 633 27.90 6.84 -20.85
CA MET A 633 28.02 5.75 -21.83
C MET A 633 27.42 6.11 -23.20
N LYS A 634 28.30 6.32 -24.19
CA LYS A 634 27.93 6.57 -25.59
C LYS A 634 27.47 5.32 -26.36
N SER A 635 27.82 4.13 -25.90
CA SER A 635 27.43 2.84 -26.50
C SER A 635 27.07 1.84 -25.40
N PHE A 636 26.19 0.88 -25.70
CA PHE A 636 25.78 -0.11 -24.71
C PHE A 636 26.89 -1.15 -24.52
N LYS A 637 27.71 -0.97 -23.49
CA LYS A 637 28.66 -1.95 -22.97
C LYS A 637 28.18 -2.37 -21.58
N TRP A 638 28.24 -3.67 -21.30
CA TRP A 638 27.79 -4.21 -20.01
C TRP A 638 28.72 -5.35 -19.60
N LEU A 639 29.79 -4.96 -18.90
CA LEU A 639 30.80 -5.83 -18.32
C LEU A 639 30.60 -5.89 -16.80
N ASP A 640 31.47 -6.60 -16.10
CA ASP A 640 31.40 -6.74 -14.63
C ASP A 640 31.41 -5.41 -13.86
N PRO A 641 32.12 -4.34 -14.27
CA PRO A 641 32.04 -3.03 -13.62
C PRO A 641 30.68 -2.32 -13.75
N GLU A 642 29.92 -2.57 -14.82
CA GLU A 642 28.55 -2.06 -14.97
C GLU A 642 27.55 -2.91 -14.19
N GLU A 643 27.68 -4.24 -14.22
CA GLU A 643 26.88 -5.17 -13.44
C GLU A 643 27.03 -4.92 -11.94
N SER A 644 28.26 -4.68 -11.47
CA SER A 644 28.56 -4.38 -10.06
C SER A 644 27.93 -3.04 -9.62
N ARG A 645 28.04 -1.98 -10.43
CA ARG A 645 27.36 -0.70 -10.15
C ARG A 645 25.84 -0.84 -10.14
N PHE A 646 25.27 -1.60 -11.08
CA PHE A 646 23.83 -1.85 -11.14
C PHE A 646 23.35 -2.60 -9.89
N LYS A 647 24.06 -3.65 -9.47
CA LYS A 647 23.77 -4.38 -8.22
C LYS A 647 23.88 -3.48 -6.98
N ARG A 648 24.93 -2.66 -6.88
CA ARG A 648 25.08 -1.69 -5.79
C ARG A 648 23.90 -0.72 -5.67
N ILE A 649 23.35 -0.24 -6.78
CA ILE A 649 22.12 0.57 -6.77
C ILE A 649 20.92 -0.23 -6.25
N LEU A 650 20.75 -1.50 -6.66
CA LEU A 650 19.67 -2.35 -6.16
C LEU A 650 19.83 -2.69 -4.66
N GLU A 651 21.05 -2.90 -4.18
CA GLU A 651 21.37 -3.10 -2.76
C GLU A 651 20.98 -1.87 -1.93
N ILE A 652 21.37 -0.67 -2.36
CA ILE A 652 21.00 0.59 -1.71
C ILE A 652 19.48 0.82 -1.74
N LEU A 653 18.78 0.45 -2.82
CA LEU A 653 17.31 0.54 -2.92
C LEU A 653 16.57 -0.52 -2.10
N SER A 654 17.23 -1.62 -1.75
CA SER A 654 16.68 -2.64 -0.85
C SER A 654 16.74 -2.18 0.61
N GLN A 655 17.78 -1.40 0.96
CA GLN A 655 17.90 -0.74 2.24
C GLN A 655 16.86 0.37 2.38
N HIS A 656 16.22 0.45 3.54
CA HIS A 656 15.23 1.49 3.84
C HIS A 656 15.92 2.77 4.32
N THR A 657 16.25 3.65 3.37
CA THR A 657 16.73 5.00 3.68
C THR A 657 15.54 5.90 4.04
N TYR A 658 15.60 6.51 5.24
CA TYR A 658 14.66 7.54 5.69
C TYR A 658 15.38 8.89 5.78
N LEU A 659 14.81 9.92 5.16
CA LEU A 659 15.10 11.31 5.50
C LEU A 659 14.34 11.65 6.77
N SER A 660 15.02 11.56 7.91
CA SER A 660 14.50 11.90 9.23
C SER A 660 14.30 13.41 9.38
N PHE A 661 13.23 13.79 10.07
CA PHE A 661 13.02 15.17 10.49
C PHE A 661 14.01 15.55 11.59
N ILE A 662 14.33 16.84 11.71
CA ILE A 662 15.23 17.34 12.76
C ILE A 662 14.56 17.18 14.13
N SER A 663 15.33 16.73 15.12
CA SER A 663 14.92 16.76 16.53
C SER A 663 15.06 18.18 17.08
N SER A 664 14.15 18.59 17.97
CA SER A 664 14.33 19.83 18.73
C SER A 664 15.62 19.77 19.54
N ASN A 665 16.42 20.85 19.51
CA ASN A 665 17.74 20.97 20.16
C ASN A 665 18.75 19.93 19.62
N VAL A 666 19.27 20.15 18.40
CA VAL A 666 20.40 19.40 17.82
C VAL A 666 21.71 19.87 18.43
N ASP A 667 22.58 18.95 18.86
CA ASP A 667 23.90 19.27 19.42
C ASP A 667 24.89 19.70 18.35
N TYR A 668 24.89 18.99 17.22
CA TYR A 668 25.70 19.28 16.04
C TYR A 668 25.17 18.56 14.80
N PHE A 669 25.50 19.07 13.62
CA PHE A 669 25.35 18.36 12.36
C PHE A 669 26.66 17.70 11.93
N SER A 670 26.59 16.59 11.20
CA SER A 670 27.74 16.02 10.49
C SER A 670 27.50 15.91 9.00
N VAL A 671 28.48 16.31 8.19
CA VAL A 671 28.47 16.14 6.73
C VAL A 671 29.45 15.05 6.34
N THR A 672 28.98 14.03 5.61
CA THR A 672 29.84 13.08 4.89
C THR A 672 29.78 13.37 3.39
N THR A 673 30.88 13.16 2.68
CA THR A 673 30.99 13.43 1.24
C THR A 673 31.57 12.24 0.49
N LEU A 674 31.01 11.91 -0.66
CA LEU A 674 31.58 10.98 -1.63
C LEU A 674 31.78 11.69 -2.96
N VAL A 675 32.95 11.52 -3.57
CA VAL A 675 33.32 12.17 -4.83
C VAL A 675 33.90 11.18 -5.82
N SER A 676 33.74 11.48 -7.10
CA SER A 676 34.26 10.70 -8.21
C SER A 676 34.90 11.63 -9.25
N GLU A 677 35.24 11.11 -10.43
CA GLU A 677 35.80 11.96 -11.49
C GLU A 677 34.79 13.03 -11.94
N ARG A 678 33.51 12.68 -12.07
CA ARG A 678 32.49 13.50 -12.74
C ARG A 678 31.26 13.80 -11.88
N ALA A 679 31.26 13.48 -10.60
CA ALA A 679 30.14 13.73 -9.70
C ALA A 679 30.59 13.95 -8.24
N VAL A 680 29.69 14.58 -7.50
CA VAL A 680 29.77 14.76 -6.06
C VAL A 680 28.45 14.32 -5.43
N SER A 681 28.52 13.77 -4.23
CA SER A 681 27.37 13.48 -3.39
C SER A 681 27.74 13.75 -1.93
N SER A 682 26.75 14.15 -1.13
CA SER A 682 26.93 14.44 0.28
C SER A 682 25.68 14.07 1.06
N ALA A 683 25.88 13.71 2.33
CA ALA A 683 24.84 13.37 3.27
C ALA A 683 25.00 14.21 4.53
N LEU A 684 23.91 14.82 4.97
CA LEU A 684 23.84 15.68 6.14
C LEU A 684 23.04 14.97 7.22
N TYR A 685 23.64 14.78 8.39
CA TYR A 685 23.04 14.13 9.55
C TYR A 685 22.93 15.12 10.71
N TRP A 686 21.84 15.06 11.48
CA TRP A 686 21.76 15.71 12.79
C TRP A 686 22.16 14.71 13.89
N HIS A 687 22.71 15.22 14.99
CA HIS A 687 23.09 14.45 16.17
C HIS A 687 22.54 15.10 17.44
N LYS A 688 22.06 14.28 18.37
CA LYS A 688 21.57 14.69 19.68
C LYS A 688 21.74 13.55 20.68
N ASP A 689 22.47 13.79 21.77
CA ASP A 689 22.83 12.76 22.74
C ASP A 689 23.47 11.53 22.06
N SER A 690 22.90 10.33 22.22
CA SER A 690 23.28 9.09 21.54
C SER A 690 22.55 8.86 20.20
N ASN A 691 21.64 9.75 19.81
CA ASN A 691 20.79 9.61 18.63
C ASN A 691 21.33 10.43 17.45
N SER A 692 21.10 9.93 16.24
CA SER A 692 21.38 10.67 15.01
C SER A 692 20.38 10.29 13.92
N GLY A 693 20.23 11.17 12.94
CA GLY A 693 19.32 10.95 11.81
C GLY A 693 19.83 11.60 10.54
N LEU A 694 19.63 10.92 9.41
CA LEU A 694 19.91 11.46 8.08
C LEU A 694 18.87 12.54 7.75
N PHE A 695 19.30 13.78 7.56
CA PHE A 695 18.43 14.92 7.29
C PHE A 695 18.26 15.22 5.79
N ASP A 696 19.35 15.08 5.02
CA ASP A 696 19.34 15.38 3.59
C ASP A 696 20.41 14.60 2.82
N LEU A 697 20.13 14.35 1.55
CA LEU A 697 21.05 13.78 0.58
C LEU A 697 21.13 14.69 -0.65
N ALA A 698 22.32 15.21 -0.91
CA ALA A 698 22.61 16.05 -2.06
C ALA A 698 23.57 15.35 -3.02
N GLY A 699 23.58 15.81 -4.26
CA GLY A 699 24.53 15.35 -5.26
C GLY A 699 24.17 15.80 -6.68
N ARG A 700 25.21 15.92 -7.50
CA ARG A 700 25.09 16.23 -8.93
C ARG A 700 26.32 15.75 -9.69
N THR A 701 26.18 15.67 -11.01
CA THR A 701 27.33 15.61 -11.91
C THR A 701 28.03 16.98 -11.95
N LEU A 702 29.34 16.95 -12.02
CA LEU A 702 30.21 18.11 -12.17
C LEU A 702 30.18 18.63 -13.62
N SER A 703 30.34 19.94 -13.77
CA SER A 703 30.60 20.57 -15.06
C SER A 703 32.00 20.24 -15.58
N SER A 704 32.28 20.59 -16.83
CA SER A 704 33.59 20.32 -17.46
C SER A 704 34.77 21.00 -16.75
N SER A 705 34.56 22.16 -16.13
CA SER A 705 35.58 22.87 -15.34
C SER A 705 35.79 22.21 -13.97
N GLU A 706 34.70 21.92 -13.26
CA GLU A 706 34.74 21.30 -11.93
C GLU A 706 35.24 19.84 -11.96
N SER A 707 35.06 19.14 -13.08
CA SER A 707 35.62 17.79 -13.28
C SER A 707 37.15 17.79 -13.16
N ASN A 708 37.82 18.91 -13.46
CA ASN A 708 39.28 19.07 -13.36
C ASN A 708 39.75 19.47 -11.95
N TYR A 709 38.84 19.66 -10.99
CA TYR A 709 39.20 19.94 -9.60
C TYR A 709 39.89 18.73 -8.97
N LEU A 710 40.83 19.01 -8.06
CA LEU A 710 41.41 17.98 -7.20
C LEU A 710 40.33 17.35 -6.32
N SER A 711 40.50 16.08 -5.93
CA SER A 711 39.53 15.35 -5.10
C SER A 711 39.21 16.09 -3.80
N GLN A 712 40.19 16.77 -3.20
CA GLN A 712 40.03 17.61 -2.02
C GLN A 712 39.06 18.78 -2.26
N THR A 713 39.22 19.50 -3.38
CA THR A 713 38.34 20.60 -3.77
C THR A 713 36.93 20.10 -4.10
N LYS A 714 36.79 18.91 -4.69
CA LYS A 714 35.48 18.26 -4.92
C LYS A 714 34.78 17.91 -3.60
N ILE A 715 35.52 17.47 -2.58
CA ILE A 715 34.99 17.19 -1.23
C ILE A 715 34.47 18.49 -0.59
N LEU A 716 35.25 19.57 -0.63
CA LEU A 716 34.84 20.87 -0.09
C LEU A 716 33.63 21.44 -0.83
N LEU A 717 33.57 21.31 -2.16
CA LEU A 717 32.41 21.67 -2.96
C LEU A 717 31.15 20.91 -2.53
N ALA A 718 31.24 19.58 -2.37
CA ALA A 718 30.13 18.72 -1.94
C ALA A 718 29.60 19.08 -0.55
N ALA A 719 30.49 19.45 0.38
CA ALA A 719 30.13 19.91 1.72
C ALA A 719 29.49 21.31 1.71
N LYS A 720 30.09 22.25 0.96
CA LYS A 720 29.56 23.61 0.76
C LYS A 720 28.14 23.58 0.20
N GLU A 721 27.88 22.77 -0.83
CA GLU A 721 26.56 22.72 -1.48
C GLU A 721 25.46 22.25 -0.52
N ILE A 722 25.66 21.13 0.18
CA ILE A 722 24.63 20.63 1.11
C ILE A 722 24.44 21.54 2.33
N MET A 723 25.50 22.22 2.78
CA MET A 723 25.39 23.25 3.82
C MET A 723 24.62 24.48 3.33
N TYR A 724 24.87 24.93 2.09
CA TYR A 724 24.17 26.06 1.49
C TYR A 724 22.69 25.76 1.27
N ASP A 725 22.34 24.58 0.74
CA ASP A 725 20.95 24.17 0.54
C ASP A 725 20.18 24.05 1.86
N ASN A 726 20.88 23.79 2.97
CA ASN A 726 20.31 23.59 4.30
C ASN A 726 20.57 24.72 5.30
N HIS A 727 21.07 25.88 4.85
CA HIS A 727 21.48 27.00 5.71
C HIS A 727 20.43 27.42 6.75
N LYS A 728 19.14 27.34 6.41
CA LYS A 728 18.01 27.71 7.30
C LYS A 728 17.81 26.76 8.48
N PHE A 729 18.35 25.55 8.42
CA PHE A 729 18.17 24.50 9.42
C PHE A 729 19.41 24.26 10.27
N ILE A 730 20.59 24.59 9.73
CA ILE A 730 21.90 24.39 10.37
C ILE A 730 22.49 25.69 10.94
N PHE A 731 21.76 26.80 10.84
CA PHE A 731 22.19 28.11 11.35
C PHE A 731 22.43 28.05 12.86
N ASP A 732 23.55 28.62 13.31
CA ASP A 732 23.98 28.70 14.72
C ASP A 732 24.16 27.34 15.44
N ILE A 733 24.26 26.24 14.68
CA ILE A 733 24.50 24.89 15.23
C ILE A 733 25.87 24.38 14.74
N PRO A 734 26.72 23.78 15.59
CA PRO A 734 28.04 23.27 15.19
C PRO A 734 27.96 22.25 14.04
N ILE A 735 28.90 22.31 13.09
CA ILE A 735 28.96 21.39 11.94
C ILE A 735 30.31 20.68 11.91
N ARG A 736 30.29 19.34 11.80
CA ARG A 736 31.47 18.47 11.69
C ARG A 736 31.54 17.88 10.28
N ILE A 737 32.53 18.27 9.48
CA ILE A 737 32.76 17.64 8.17
C ILE A 737 33.63 16.40 8.38
N LEU A 738 33.10 15.22 8.05
CA LEU A 738 33.75 13.93 8.20
C LEU A 738 34.47 13.57 6.90
N ILE A 739 35.81 13.56 6.95
CA ILE A 739 36.69 13.40 5.80
C ILE A 739 37.67 12.26 6.08
N ASN A 740 37.67 11.23 5.21
CA ASN A 740 38.57 10.06 5.33
C ASN A 740 39.98 10.31 4.77
N ASP A 741 40.27 11.52 4.30
CA ASP A 741 41.56 11.95 3.74
C ASP A 741 42.29 12.87 4.75
N SER A 742 43.39 12.37 5.32
CA SER A 742 44.23 13.09 6.27
C SER A 742 44.98 14.29 5.65
N SER A 743 45.19 14.30 4.32
CA SER A 743 45.86 15.41 3.63
C SER A 743 45.03 16.68 3.67
N LEU A 744 43.70 16.56 3.58
CA LEU A 744 42.76 17.68 3.55
C LEU A 744 42.75 18.45 4.89
N LYS A 745 42.90 17.73 6.01
CA LYS A 745 43.10 18.34 7.34
C LYS A 745 44.31 19.26 7.36
N SER A 746 45.40 18.90 6.68
CA SER A 746 46.62 19.72 6.60
C SER A 746 46.46 20.98 5.74
N VAL A 747 45.62 20.92 4.70
CA VAL A 747 45.29 22.07 3.85
C VAL A 747 44.45 23.08 4.63
N LEU A 748 43.39 22.63 5.31
CA LEU A 748 42.51 23.49 6.11
C LEU A 748 43.24 24.15 7.29
N THR A 749 44.17 23.46 7.95
CA THR A 749 45.00 24.07 9.02
C THR A 749 46.06 25.04 8.51
N LYS A 750 46.39 25.04 7.21
CA LYS A 750 47.34 25.97 6.59
C LYS A 750 46.67 27.13 5.84
N ALA A 751 45.34 27.14 5.74
CA ALA A 751 44.58 28.10 4.94
C ALA A 751 44.54 29.55 5.49
N ASN A 752 45.33 29.86 6.53
CA ASN A 752 45.45 31.22 7.07
C ASN A 752 46.28 32.18 6.18
N GLU A 753 46.88 31.70 5.08
CA GLU A 753 47.51 32.54 4.07
C GLU A 753 46.86 32.33 2.67
N PRO A 754 46.07 33.31 2.18
CA PRO A 754 45.40 33.21 0.88
C PRO A 754 46.40 33.44 -0.25
N THR A 755 46.94 32.36 -0.79
CA THR A 755 48.00 32.39 -1.82
C THR A 755 47.51 32.27 -3.26
N SER A 756 46.22 31.96 -3.50
CA SER A 756 45.62 32.01 -4.84
C SER A 756 44.09 32.10 -4.81
N ALA A 757 43.46 32.30 -5.99
CA ALA A 757 42.00 32.23 -6.15
C ALA A 757 41.41 30.84 -5.85
N GLN A 758 42.23 29.77 -5.79
CA GLN A 758 41.78 28.44 -5.35
C GLN A 758 41.69 28.32 -3.83
N THR A 759 42.34 29.19 -3.06
CA THR A 759 42.32 29.18 -1.59
C THR A 759 41.19 30.04 -0.98
N ALA A 760 40.41 30.72 -1.83
CA ALA A 760 39.28 31.57 -1.43
C ALA A 760 37.89 30.91 -1.66
N PHE A 761 37.87 29.64 -2.07
CA PHE A 761 36.67 28.86 -2.40
C PHE A 761 36.43 27.70 -1.43
#